data_AF-A0A9P7SM04-F1
#
_entry.id   AF-A0A9P7SM04-F1
#
_cell.length_a   1.000
_cell.length_b   1.000
_cell.length_c   1.000
_cell.angle_alpha   90.00
_cell.angle_beta   90.00
_cell.angle_gamma   90.00
#
_symmetry.space_group_name_H-M   'P 1'
#
loop_
_entity.id
_entity.type
_entity.pdbx_description
1 polymer ?
#
loop_
_entity_poly.entity_id
_entity_poly.type
_entity_poly.pdbx_seq_one_letter_code
_entity_poly.pdbx_strand_id
1 'polypeptide(L)'
;AKDTAFARILSWRLYLSKVCKGVIASNQARWSSDGQEITYRGTTLSITEHIPQLILFQYQRAYELLFDTLLFGEKSLGPIQPEKLDDDLDDKVFNGSWLTHPKNAKLLSGADLALMKCIMERPDLKSQFCNYDAEEDQTKLNKQAAEVYEEGVQRFLQAIATLLHISPMPPMRAPELLSIKWFNTGSQRRDLFLSKGMLMLHVKYHKSREVTDKDRDNVRFVPVDVAELVLTFIAMVQPLRLAFRALMQPDEKDTYLSPRLFSYLDGKQWEDDKLSGILYRACGLAKVPQFKVAWWRQAAAAITKEKFLAQQLPDFSEILEDGPNEEPNEEEWLIGDLAQASNHSYATFNQSYAGSTTLATNDVIERARRASESWRALFGTDRLLAEEKARRGRKRAWLGESEEIIGSMSTYKKARLRVRPTQTLGALQAVARQLYNDPTMKFRQPGQRDAMIAMLGPRATDQVVAVLATGSGKTLLYMVGAKLAGAGITIVVVPTVALRENLLFRLSETDIIAMVWKRNAQTEAPVVLVSAEEACSEAFLEYAIKLTISQKLDRIVVDECHLTITANSFRGCMSELGGVVRKVQTQTVWLTATLPPDLEADFIKRNVLHKPHIVRESTNRTNIQYKLQTYRGADGLLTEIVALVQKLSDTISSASEGDDGHETLPGGRRARIIIYCGTKALMQKIAVKLDCRTYTGDQDLMSEEDKKAAINEWLGPNGSPAIVATSALGVGFDYPYHLCGANCTEFRWDPPPK
;
A
#
# COMPACT_ATOMS: atom_id res chain seq x y z
N ALA A 1 -58.10 -3.21 18.56
CA ALA A 1 -56.67 -3.53 18.70
C ALA A 1 -56.04 -2.48 19.60
N LYS A 2 -55.30 -2.86 20.64
CA LYS A 2 -54.72 -1.89 21.59
C LYS A 2 -53.61 -1.10 20.89
N ASP A 3 -53.82 0.21 20.72
CA ASP A 3 -52.80 1.16 20.28
C ASP A 3 -51.55 1.00 21.15
N THR A 4 -50.50 0.42 20.58
CA THR A 4 -49.22 0.32 21.26
C THR A 4 -48.62 1.71 21.39
N ALA A 5 -47.84 1.94 22.45
CA ALA A 5 -47.13 3.21 22.64
C ALA A 5 -46.29 3.58 21.40
N PHE A 6 -45.78 2.57 20.69
CA PHE A 6 -45.01 2.73 19.46
C PHE A 6 -45.85 3.26 18.28
N ALA A 7 -47.09 2.78 18.11
CA ALA A 7 -48.02 3.27 17.08
C ALA A 7 -48.39 4.74 17.32
N ARG A 8 -48.58 5.14 18.60
CA ARG A 8 -48.82 6.54 18.96
C ARG A 8 -47.60 7.42 18.68
N ILE A 9 -46.38 6.98 19.01
CA ILE A 9 -45.14 7.74 18.70
C ILE A 9 -45.00 7.97 17.19
N LEU A 10 -45.28 6.96 16.36
CA LEU A 10 -45.26 7.09 14.90
C LEU A 10 -46.32 8.06 14.37
N SER A 11 -47.54 8.01 14.91
CA SER A 11 -48.62 8.95 14.55
C SER A 11 -48.25 10.38 14.93
N TRP A 12 -47.71 10.60 16.14
CA TRP A 12 -47.22 11.91 16.57
C TRP A 12 -46.07 12.42 15.72
N ARG A 13 -45.15 11.55 15.29
CA ARG A 13 -44.06 11.92 14.38
C ARG A 13 -44.58 12.37 13.02
N LEU A 14 -45.58 11.69 12.45
CA LEU A 14 -46.20 12.05 11.18
C LEU A 14 -46.98 13.37 11.29
N TYR A 15 -47.74 13.55 12.37
CA TYR A 15 -48.47 14.78 12.66
C TYR A 15 -47.53 15.97 12.84
N LEU A 16 -46.50 15.83 13.69
CA LEU A 16 -45.48 16.86 13.89
C LEU A 16 -44.72 17.18 12.60
N SER A 17 -44.44 16.19 11.76
CA SER A 17 -43.83 16.43 10.45
C SER A 17 -44.75 17.24 9.52
N LYS A 18 -46.06 16.99 9.53
CA LYS A 18 -47.05 17.76 8.75
C LYS A 18 -47.21 19.19 9.28
N VAL A 19 -47.25 19.36 10.61
CA VAL A 19 -47.26 20.69 11.25
C VAL A 19 -45.98 21.47 10.95
N CYS A 20 -44.80 20.85 11.04
CA CYS A 20 -43.53 21.49 10.71
C CYS A 20 -43.43 21.92 9.23
N LYS A 21 -44.12 21.24 8.31
CA LYS A 21 -44.19 21.64 6.88
C LYS A 21 -45.07 22.88 6.66
N GLY A 22 -46.05 23.15 7.54
CA GLY A 22 -46.97 24.29 7.43
C GLY A 22 -46.56 25.55 8.22
N VAL A 23 -45.50 25.48 9.02
CA VAL A 23 -44.99 26.62 9.79
C VAL A 23 -43.89 27.32 8.99
N ILE A 24 -43.99 28.65 8.82
CA ILE A 24 -42.92 29.48 8.23
C ILE A 24 -41.67 29.30 9.11
N ALA A 25 -40.66 28.59 8.60
CA ALA A 25 -39.45 28.32 9.33
C ALA A 25 -38.73 29.63 9.67
N SER A 26 -38.36 29.83 10.95
CA SER A 26 -37.48 30.91 11.34
C SER A 26 -36.09 30.71 10.74
N ASN A 27 -35.43 31.79 10.31
CA ASN A 27 -34.12 31.80 9.64
C ASN A 27 -34.09 31.20 8.21
N GLN A 28 -35.06 31.47 7.35
CA GLN A 28 -34.92 31.13 5.92
C GLN A 28 -33.87 32.00 5.21
N ALA A 29 -33.24 31.44 4.18
CA ALA A 29 -32.43 32.22 3.26
C ALA A 29 -33.33 33.19 2.49
N ARG A 30 -32.89 34.44 2.33
CA ARG A 30 -33.60 35.50 1.61
C ARG A 30 -32.78 35.90 0.40
N TRP A 31 -33.44 36.09 -0.73
CA TRP A 31 -32.82 36.53 -1.96
C TRP A 31 -33.02 38.04 -2.17
N SER A 32 -32.04 38.69 -2.79
CA SER A 32 -32.24 40.00 -3.40
C SER A 32 -33.24 39.90 -4.56
N SER A 33 -33.83 41.03 -4.95
CA SER A 33 -34.84 41.08 -6.02
C SER A 33 -34.32 40.65 -7.40
N ASP A 34 -33.01 40.81 -7.66
CA ASP A 34 -32.34 40.33 -8.87
C ASP A 34 -31.89 38.85 -8.77
N GLY A 35 -32.11 38.22 -7.60
CA GLY A 35 -31.70 36.87 -7.28
C GLY A 35 -30.18 36.67 -7.28
N GLN A 36 -29.37 37.72 -7.22
CA GLN A 36 -27.90 37.62 -7.25
C GLN A 36 -27.28 37.52 -5.86
N GLU A 37 -27.99 37.92 -4.82
CA GLU A 37 -27.50 37.86 -3.44
C GLU A 37 -28.38 36.98 -2.57
N ILE A 38 -27.72 36.17 -1.74
CA ILE A 38 -28.37 35.34 -0.72
C ILE A 38 -27.97 35.83 0.68
N THR A 39 -28.97 36.18 1.49
CA THR A 39 -28.81 36.52 2.90
C THR A 39 -29.29 35.36 3.77
N TYR A 40 -28.41 34.79 4.59
CA TYR A 40 -28.77 33.74 5.56
C TYR A 40 -28.06 34.00 6.88
N ARG A 41 -28.82 33.99 7.99
CA ARG A 41 -28.32 34.24 9.36
C ARG A 41 -27.40 35.47 9.49
N GLY A 42 -27.75 36.57 8.83
CA GLY A 42 -27.02 37.84 8.90
C GLY A 42 -25.78 37.95 8.01
N THR A 43 -25.49 36.94 7.18
CA THR A 43 -24.42 37.01 6.16
C THR A 43 -25.07 37.10 4.78
N THR A 44 -24.68 38.11 4.01
CA THR A 44 -25.10 38.31 2.62
C THR A 44 -23.97 37.91 1.68
N LEU A 45 -24.27 37.15 0.62
CA LEU A 45 -23.30 36.68 -0.37
C LEU A 45 -23.84 36.85 -1.79
N SER A 46 -23.20 37.71 -2.60
CA SER A 46 -23.36 37.70 -4.07
C SER A 46 -22.83 36.42 -4.71
N ILE A 47 -23.68 35.74 -5.49
CA ILE A 47 -23.31 34.50 -6.20
C ILE A 47 -22.53 34.77 -7.48
N THR A 48 -22.66 35.97 -8.07
CA THR A 48 -21.97 36.36 -9.32
C THR A 48 -20.64 37.06 -9.07
N GLU A 49 -20.45 37.67 -7.91
CA GLU A 49 -19.21 38.35 -7.58
C GLU A 49 -18.37 37.53 -6.59
N HIS A 50 -18.91 37.26 -5.40
CA HIS A 50 -18.11 36.69 -4.31
C HIS A 50 -17.73 35.22 -4.53
N ILE A 51 -18.61 34.39 -5.11
CA ILE A 51 -18.27 32.97 -5.37
C ILE A 51 -17.19 32.85 -6.45
N PRO A 52 -17.32 33.48 -7.64
CA PRO A 52 -16.25 33.52 -8.64
C PRO A 52 -14.94 34.09 -8.09
N GLN A 53 -15.01 35.18 -7.32
CA GLN A 53 -13.83 35.77 -6.68
C GLN A 53 -13.13 34.78 -5.73
N LEU A 54 -13.89 34.05 -4.91
CA LEU A 54 -13.34 33.02 -4.02
C LEU A 54 -12.67 31.89 -4.81
N ILE A 55 -13.33 31.39 -5.86
CA ILE A 55 -12.80 30.33 -6.73
C ILE A 55 -11.50 30.79 -7.40
N LEU A 56 -11.51 31.95 -8.05
CA LEU A 56 -10.35 32.50 -8.75
C LEU A 56 -9.19 32.73 -7.79
N PHE A 57 -9.43 33.34 -6.62
CA PHE A 57 -8.38 33.60 -5.64
C PHE A 57 -7.75 32.30 -5.13
N GLN A 58 -8.55 31.28 -4.79
CA GLN A 58 -8.00 29.99 -4.35
C GLN A 58 -7.28 29.25 -5.47
N TYR A 59 -7.75 29.36 -6.71
CA TYR A 59 -7.05 28.80 -7.87
C TYR A 59 -5.69 29.48 -8.10
N GLN A 60 -5.63 30.81 -8.10
CA GLN A 60 -4.38 31.57 -8.22
C GLN A 60 -3.38 31.16 -7.14
N ARG A 61 -3.85 31.08 -5.89
CA ARG A 61 -3.03 30.65 -4.76
C ARG A 61 -2.56 29.20 -4.91
N ALA A 62 -3.43 28.28 -5.30
CA ALA A 62 -3.07 26.88 -5.51
C ALA A 62 -2.06 26.73 -6.66
N TYR A 63 -2.24 27.49 -7.74
CA TYR A 63 -1.32 27.51 -8.88
C TYR A 63 0.07 27.99 -8.47
N GLU A 64 0.17 29.12 -7.76
CA GLU A 64 1.46 29.69 -7.29
C GLU A 64 2.16 28.74 -6.32
N LEU A 65 1.40 28.20 -5.36
CA LEU A 65 1.95 27.22 -4.42
C LEU A 65 2.45 25.98 -5.16
N LEU A 66 1.70 25.44 -6.12
CA LEU A 66 2.14 24.25 -6.84
C LEU A 66 3.34 24.54 -7.73
N PHE A 67 3.20 25.47 -8.68
CA PHE A 67 4.18 25.62 -9.74
C PHE A 67 5.41 26.42 -9.33
N ASP A 68 5.25 27.43 -8.49
CA ASP A 68 6.35 28.33 -8.14
C ASP A 68 7.03 27.86 -6.83
N THR A 69 6.28 27.28 -5.90
CA THR A 69 6.84 26.76 -4.63
C THR A 69 7.15 25.26 -4.68
N LEU A 70 6.15 24.41 -4.91
CA LEU A 70 6.30 22.94 -4.76
C LEU A 70 7.05 22.28 -5.91
N LEU A 71 6.94 22.83 -7.12
CA LEU A 71 7.70 22.42 -8.31
C LEU A 71 8.95 23.30 -8.52
N PHE A 72 9.32 24.12 -7.53
CA PHE A 72 10.53 24.96 -7.54
C PHE A 72 10.65 25.94 -8.72
N GLY A 73 9.53 26.32 -9.34
CA GLY A 73 9.52 27.16 -10.54
C GLY A 73 10.10 26.49 -11.78
N GLU A 74 10.26 25.16 -11.77
CA GLU A 74 10.89 24.40 -12.85
C GLU A 74 10.02 24.46 -14.13
N LYS A 75 10.54 25.12 -15.17
CA LYS A 75 9.79 25.36 -16.41
C LYS A 75 9.62 24.11 -17.25
N SER A 76 10.50 23.12 -17.09
CA SER A 76 10.40 21.84 -17.82
C SER A 76 9.27 20.94 -17.31
N LEU A 77 8.74 21.21 -16.11
CA LEU A 77 7.63 20.45 -15.52
C LEU A 77 6.30 21.11 -15.86
N GLY A 78 5.64 20.60 -16.89
CA GLY A 78 4.31 21.03 -17.32
C GLY A 78 3.15 20.39 -16.52
N PRO A 79 1.94 20.97 -16.57
CA PRO A 79 0.75 20.39 -15.96
C PRO A 79 0.40 19.04 -16.58
N ILE A 80 -0.08 18.12 -15.74
CA ILE A 80 -0.66 16.86 -16.17
C ILE A 80 -2.11 17.10 -16.60
N GLN A 81 -2.36 16.90 -17.89
CA GLN A 81 -3.66 17.16 -18.49
C GLN A 81 -4.57 15.92 -18.38
N PRO A 82 -5.79 16.05 -17.82
CA PRO A 82 -6.70 14.91 -17.63
C PRO A 82 -7.13 14.26 -18.96
N GLU A 83 -7.23 15.03 -20.05
CA GLU A 83 -7.62 14.55 -21.38
C GLU A 83 -6.62 13.56 -22.02
N LYS A 84 -5.36 13.58 -21.56
CA LYS A 84 -4.27 12.74 -22.10
C LYS A 84 -4.10 11.43 -21.33
N LEU A 85 -4.89 11.22 -20.30
CA LEU A 85 -4.75 10.10 -19.38
C LEU A 85 -5.92 9.13 -19.55
N ASP A 86 -5.58 7.84 -19.58
CA ASP A 86 -6.54 6.74 -19.49
C ASP A 86 -6.73 6.32 -18.02
N ASP A 87 -7.89 5.79 -17.69
CA ASP A 87 -8.13 5.18 -16.39
C ASP A 87 -9.11 4.02 -16.50
N ASP A 88 -9.02 3.10 -15.54
CA ASP A 88 -9.90 1.94 -15.44
C ASP A 88 -10.77 2.08 -14.18
N LEU A 89 -12.09 2.25 -14.40
CA LEU A 89 -13.09 2.42 -13.34
C LEU A 89 -13.32 1.13 -12.54
N ASP A 90 -12.99 -0.03 -13.12
CA ASP A 90 -13.16 -1.35 -12.53
C ASP A 90 -11.87 -1.87 -11.85
N ASP A 91 -10.79 -1.10 -11.92
CA ASP A 91 -9.51 -1.45 -11.31
C ASP A 91 -9.64 -1.60 -9.79
N LYS A 92 -9.30 -2.80 -9.31
CA LYS A 92 -9.25 -3.20 -7.90
C LYS A 92 -7.85 -3.62 -7.45
N VAL A 93 -6.84 -3.42 -8.29
CA VAL A 93 -5.45 -3.73 -7.97
C VAL A 93 -5.01 -2.84 -6.82
N PHE A 94 -4.29 -3.42 -5.85
CA PHE A 94 -3.71 -2.66 -4.74
C PHE A 94 -2.73 -1.60 -5.26
N ASN A 95 -2.78 -0.38 -4.73
CA ASN A 95 -2.11 0.81 -5.28
C ASN A 95 -2.54 1.19 -6.71
N GLY A 96 -3.57 0.55 -7.26
CA GLY A 96 -4.14 0.86 -8.55
C GLY A 96 -4.71 2.29 -8.61
N SER A 97 -4.33 3.02 -9.65
CA SER A 97 -4.80 4.36 -10.00
C SER A 97 -4.45 4.66 -11.45
N TRP A 98 -4.89 5.81 -11.98
CA TRP A 98 -4.47 6.30 -13.29
C TRP A 98 -2.94 6.43 -13.39
N LEU A 99 -2.23 6.61 -12.27
CA LEU A 99 -0.76 6.60 -12.23
C LEU A 99 -0.14 5.27 -12.68
N THR A 100 -0.81 4.15 -12.35
CA THR A 100 -0.33 2.80 -12.65
C THR A 100 -0.96 2.23 -13.92
N HIS A 101 -1.79 3.00 -14.60
CA HIS A 101 -2.45 2.56 -15.82
C HIS A 101 -1.43 2.41 -16.97
N PRO A 102 -1.36 1.25 -17.66
CA PRO A 102 -0.29 0.96 -18.63
C PRO A 102 -0.15 1.98 -19.75
N LYS A 103 -1.26 2.56 -20.23
CA LYS A 103 -1.24 3.56 -21.31
C LYS A 103 -0.64 4.91 -20.89
N ASN A 104 -0.65 5.20 -19.58
CA ASN A 104 -0.12 6.46 -19.06
C ASN A 104 1.39 6.41 -18.80
N ALA A 105 2.00 5.21 -18.81
CA ALA A 105 3.41 5.01 -18.46
C ALA A 105 4.37 5.89 -19.27
N LYS A 106 4.09 6.12 -20.56
CA LYS A 106 4.93 6.99 -21.40
C LYS A 106 4.81 8.46 -21.01
N LEU A 107 3.61 8.91 -20.69
CA LEU A 107 3.33 10.30 -20.31
C LEU A 107 3.88 10.63 -18.91
N LEU A 108 3.84 9.65 -18.01
CA LEU A 108 4.25 9.80 -16.59
C LEU A 108 5.69 9.38 -16.31
N SER A 109 6.42 8.92 -17.32
CA SER A 109 7.80 8.43 -17.17
C SER A 109 8.70 9.48 -16.52
N GLY A 110 9.19 9.20 -15.31
CA GLY A 110 10.10 10.05 -14.56
C GLY A 110 9.44 11.19 -13.78
N ALA A 111 8.11 11.30 -13.80
CA ALA A 111 7.37 12.28 -12.99
C ALA A 111 7.58 12.07 -11.48
N ASP A 112 7.74 10.81 -11.07
CA ASP A 112 7.96 10.38 -9.69
C ASP A 112 9.31 10.80 -9.12
N LEU A 113 10.32 10.98 -9.97
CA LEU A 113 11.67 11.39 -9.57
C LEU A 113 12.00 12.82 -9.99
N ALA A 114 11.11 13.49 -10.71
CA ALA A 114 11.36 14.80 -11.30
C ALA A 114 11.86 15.83 -10.28
N LEU A 115 11.19 15.95 -9.14
CA LEU A 115 11.55 16.94 -8.12
C LEU A 115 12.81 16.57 -7.35
N MET A 116 13.03 15.28 -7.08
CA MET A 116 14.27 14.82 -6.47
C MET A 116 15.47 15.11 -7.40
N LYS A 117 15.30 14.89 -8.70
CA LYS A 117 16.29 15.22 -9.71
C LYS A 117 16.57 16.73 -9.73
N CYS A 118 15.53 17.57 -9.73
CA CYS A 118 15.68 19.02 -9.64
C CYS A 118 16.51 19.43 -8.41
N ILE A 119 16.20 18.87 -7.24
CA ILE A 119 16.96 19.13 -6.00
C ILE A 119 18.44 18.77 -6.16
N MET A 120 18.74 17.61 -6.77
CA MET A 120 20.11 17.12 -6.88
C MET A 120 20.95 17.83 -7.97
N GLU A 121 20.31 18.33 -9.02
CA GLU A 121 20.97 18.96 -10.18
C GLU A 121 21.13 20.47 -10.02
N ARG A 122 20.18 21.15 -9.37
CA ARG A 122 20.22 22.60 -9.19
C ARG A 122 21.04 22.98 -7.95
N PRO A 123 22.13 23.75 -8.08
CA PRO A 123 23.00 24.06 -6.95
C PRO A 123 22.30 24.83 -5.81
N ASP A 124 21.38 25.72 -6.14
CA ASP A 124 20.56 26.47 -5.19
C ASP A 124 19.70 25.52 -4.34
N LEU A 125 18.93 24.64 -5.00
CA LEU A 125 18.08 23.67 -4.32
C LEU A 125 18.92 22.64 -3.55
N LYS A 126 20.04 22.17 -4.12
CA LYS A 126 20.93 21.22 -3.45
C LYS A 126 21.47 21.79 -2.14
N SER A 127 21.89 23.05 -2.14
CA SER A 127 22.36 23.72 -0.93
C SER A 127 21.28 23.92 0.13
N GLN A 128 20.02 24.03 -0.30
CA GLN A 128 18.87 24.22 0.60
C GLN A 128 18.34 22.89 1.15
N PHE A 129 18.23 21.87 0.30
CA PHE A 129 17.58 20.59 0.61
C PHE A 129 18.55 19.48 0.96
N CYS A 130 19.85 19.67 0.82
CA CYS A 130 20.85 18.68 1.14
C CYS A 130 21.94 19.25 2.07
N ASN A 131 22.33 18.45 3.06
CA ASN A 131 23.48 18.70 3.91
C ASN A 131 24.56 17.68 3.57
N TYR A 132 25.82 18.13 3.50
CA TYR A 132 26.96 17.23 3.40
C TYR A 132 27.33 16.75 4.80
N ASP A 133 27.25 15.45 5.02
CA ASP A 133 27.68 14.80 6.25
C ASP A 133 29.14 14.37 6.09
N ALA A 134 30.04 15.09 6.76
CA ALA A 134 31.48 14.86 6.68
C ALA A 134 31.92 13.56 7.40
N GLU A 135 31.11 13.03 8.32
CA GLU A 135 31.43 11.79 9.05
C GLU A 135 31.09 10.53 8.23
N GLU A 136 30.03 10.58 7.43
CA GLU A 136 29.57 9.46 6.59
C GLU A 136 29.96 9.58 5.10
N ASP A 137 30.69 10.65 4.72
CA ASP A 137 31.02 11.05 3.34
C ASP A 137 29.80 10.99 2.39
N GLN A 138 28.67 11.48 2.87
CA GLN A 138 27.39 11.35 2.17
C GLN A 138 26.57 12.63 2.17
N THR A 139 25.84 12.85 1.08
CA THR A 139 24.87 13.94 0.97
C THR A 139 23.52 13.44 1.50
N LYS A 140 23.05 14.00 2.62
CA LYS A 140 21.76 13.67 3.25
C LYS A 140 20.73 14.76 2.98
N LEU A 141 19.45 14.41 2.97
CA LEU A 141 18.38 15.40 2.85
C LEU A 141 18.26 16.22 4.15
N ASN A 142 17.94 17.51 4.01
CA ASN A 142 17.80 18.44 5.11
C ASN A 142 16.37 18.37 5.69
N LYS A 143 16.26 17.99 6.97
CA LYS A 143 14.98 17.86 7.68
C LYS A 143 14.22 19.18 7.80
N GLN A 144 14.90 20.29 8.10
CA GLN A 144 14.25 21.60 8.21
C GLN A 144 13.69 22.06 6.86
N ALA A 145 14.41 21.80 5.77
CA ALA A 145 13.92 22.10 4.42
C ALA A 145 12.69 21.25 4.08
N ALA A 146 12.67 19.98 4.49
CA ALA A 146 11.51 19.10 4.35
C ALA A 146 10.28 19.57 5.15
N GLU A 147 10.47 20.07 6.38
CA GLU A 147 9.41 20.66 7.21
C GLU A 147 8.79 21.90 6.53
N VAL A 148 9.63 22.82 6.06
CA VAL A 148 9.18 24.03 5.35
C VAL A 148 8.45 23.68 4.05
N TYR A 149 8.95 22.69 3.31
CA TYR A 149 8.29 22.21 2.10
C TYR A 149 6.91 21.60 2.40
N GLU A 150 6.79 20.80 3.47
CA GLU A 150 5.52 20.22 3.90
C GLU A 150 4.52 21.30 4.32
N GLU A 151 4.95 22.42 4.93
CA GLU A 151 4.05 23.55 5.15
C GLU A 151 3.46 24.09 3.84
N GLY A 152 4.28 24.18 2.79
CA GLY A 152 3.85 24.52 1.44
C GLY A 152 2.79 23.55 0.91
N VAL A 153 3.01 22.24 1.10
CA VAL A 153 2.06 21.18 0.74
C VAL A 153 0.74 21.37 1.48
N GLN A 154 0.77 21.62 2.79
CA GLN A 154 -0.44 21.82 3.59
C GLN A 154 -1.20 23.07 3.15
N ARG A 155 -0.51 24.17 2.79
CA ARG A 155 -1.14 25.38 2.24
C ARG A 155 -1.78 25.12 0.87
N PHE A 156 -1.14 24.33 0.01
CA PHE A 156 -1.69 23.92 -1.29
C PHE A 156 -2.96 23.08 -1.11
N LEU A 157 -2.91 22.04 -0.26
CA LEU A 157 -4.05 21.18 0.02
C LEU A 157 -5.25 21.96 0.59
N GLN A 158 -5.01 23.03 1.36
CA GLN A 158 -6.09 23.89 1.88
C GLN A 158 -6.82 24.65 0.75
N ALA A 159 -6.07 25.13 -0.25
CA ALA A 159 -6.65 25.78 -1.42
C ALA A 159 -7.44 24.77 -2.27
N ILE A 160 -6.87 23.58 -2.51
CA ILE A 160 -7.56 22.49 -3.22
C ILE A 160 -8.83 22.04 -2.48
N ALA A 161 -8.80 21.91 -1.15
CA ALA A 161 -9.98 21.55 -0.37
C ALA A 161 -11.11 22.57 -0.55
N THR A 162 -10.78 23.87 -0.62
CA THR A 162 -11.77 24.91 -0.87
C THR A 162 -12.34 24.81 -2.28
N LEU A 163 -11.47 24.65 -3.29
CA LEU A 163 -11.88 24.51 -4.69
C LEU A 163 -12.82 23.30 -4.87
N LEU A 164 -12.43 22.11 -4.40
CA LEU A 164 -13.24 20.89 -4.52
C LEU A 164 -14.55 20.94 -3.72
N HIS A 165 -14.68 21.84 -2.74
CA HIS A 165 -15.88 22.01 -1.94
C HIS A 165 -16.89 23.02 -2.52
N ILE A 166 -16.42 23.96 -3.35
CA ILE A 166 -17.22 25.06 -3.90
C ILE A 166 -17.59 24.81 -5.37
N SER A 167 -16.61 24.42 -6.19
CA SER A 167 -16.71 24.53 -7.65
C SER A 167 -17.34 23.34 -8.40
N PRO A 168 -17.19 22.06 -7.99
CA PRO A 168 -17.66 20.96 -8.83
C PRO A 168 -19.20 20.83 -8.85
N MET A 169 -19.82 20.94 -7.68
CA MET A 169 -21.25 20.73 -7.42
C MET A 169 -21.57 21.26 -6.01
N PRO A 170 -22.85 21.35 -5.60
CA PRO A 170 -23.21 21.63 -4.21
C PRO A 170 -22.40 20.80 -3.20
N PRO A 171 -21.95 21.38 -2.09
CA PRO A 171 -20.90 20.82 -1.22
C PRO A 171 -21.21 19.43 -0.63
N MET A 172 -20.20 18.55 -0.64
CA MET A 172 -20.21 17.29 0.13
C MET A 172 -20.18 17.56 1.64
N ARG A 173 -20.41 16.53 2.46
CA ARG A 173 -20.06 16.64 3.88
C ARG A 173 -18.54 16.71 4.04
N ALA A 174 -18.06 17.41 5.08
CA ALA A 174 -16.64 17.47 5.40
C ALA A 174 -15.98 16.07 5.48
N PRO A 175 -16.57 15.08 6.20
CA PRO A 175 -16.00 13.72 6.23
C PRO A 175 -15.91 13.05 4.85
N GLU A 176 -16.88 13.30 3.96
CA GLU A 176 -16.90 12.72 2.61
C GLU A 176 -15.76 13.30 1.75
N LEU A 177 -15.55 14.62 1.79
CA LEU A 177 -14.44 15.27 1.07
C LEU A 177 -13.07 14.87 1.64
N LEU A 178 -12.91 14.90 2.96
CA LEU A 178 -11.62 14.65 3.62
C LEU A 178 -11.20 13.18 3.60
N SER A 179 -12.10 12.26 3.24
CA SER A 179 -11.81 10.82 3.14
C SER A 179 -11.51 10.34 1.72
N ILE A 180 -11.52 11.23 0.72
CA ILE A 180 -11.24 10.92 -0.69
C ILE A 180 -9.88 10.23 -0.83
N LYS A 181 -9.88 9.06 -1.44
CA LYS A 181 -8.69 8.27 -1.75
C LYS A 181 -8.23 8.46 -3.20
N TRP A 182 -6.92 8.55 -3.40
CA TRP A 182 -6.32 8.75 -4.73
C TRP A 182 -5.68 7.49 -5.34
N PHE A 183 -5.59 6.40 -4.57
CA PHE A 183 -5.24 5.05 -5.04
C PHE A 183 -6.00 3.98 -4.27
N ASN A 184 -6.11 2.79 -4.87
CA ASN A 184 -6.80 1.65 -4.29
C ASN A 184 -6.06 1.06 -3.09
N THR A 185 -6.78 0.79 -2.00
CA THR A 185 -6.28 0.04 -0.86
C THR A 185 -6.86 -1.37 -0.84
N GLY A 186 -6.24 -2.33 -0.12
CA GLY A 186 -6.55 -3.75 -0.26
C GLY A 186 -8.02 -4.13 -0.06
N SER A 187 -8.78 -3.35 0.70
CA SER A 187 -10.22 -3.55 0.95
C SER A 187 -11.12 -2.48 0.35
N GLN A 188 -10.57 -1.39 -0.21
CA GLN A 188 -11.35 -0.26 -0.69
C GLN A 188 -10.76 0.31 -1.99
N ARG A 189 -11.61 0.51 -2.99
CA ARG A 189 -11.23 1.26 -4.19
C ARG A 189 -10.95 2.74 -3.86
N ARG A 190 -10.23 3.41 -4.76
CA ARG A 190 -10.04 4.85 -4.77
C ARG A 190 -11.35 5.60 -5.05
N ASP A 191 -11.34 6.90 -4.81
CA ASP A 191 -12.47 7.79 -5.05
C ASP A 191 -12.18 8.79 -6.20
N LEU A 192 -10.91 8.94 -6.61
CA LEU A 192 -10.49 9.72 -7.77
C LEU A 192 -10.35 8.85 -9.02
N PHE A 193 -11.09 9.19 -10.07
CA PHE A 193 -11.06 8.50 -11.37
C PHE A 193 -10.94 9.48 -12.52
N LEU A 194 -10.51 9.03 -13.68
CA LEU A 194 -10.66 9.79 -14.93
C LEU A 194 -11.78 9.21 -15.77
N SER A 195 -12.62 10.09 -16.31
CA SER A 195 -13.68 9.71 -17.23
C SER A 195 -13.94 10.85 -18.21
N LYS A 196 -14.06 10.53 -19.49
CA LYS A 196 -14.31 11.50 -20.57
C LYS A 196 -13.34 12.69 -20.56
N GLY A 197 -12.06 12.43 -20.30
CA GLY A 197 -11.01 13.45 -20.24
C GLY A 197 -11.10 14.41 -19.05
N MET A 198 -11.89 14.08 -18.02
CA MET A 198 -12.08 14.89 -16.82
C MET A 198 -11.82 14.08 -15.55
N LEU A 199 -11.40 14.78 -14.49
CA LEU A 199 -11.28 14.19 -13.15
C LEU A 199 -12.66 14.06 -12.51
N MET A 200 -12.98 12.85 -12.10
CA MET A 200 -14.24 12.45 -11.48
C MET A 200 -13.99 12.06 -10.02
N LEU A 201 -14.75 12.67 -9.10
CA LEU A 201 -14.85 12.24 -7.71
C LEU A 201 -16.04 11.27 -7.61
N HIS A 202 -15.82 10.04 -7.18
CA HIS A 202 -16.86 9.02 -7.04
C HIS A 202 -16.89 8.46 -5.61
N VAL A 203 -17.61 9.16 -4.74
CA VAL A 203 -17.72 8.85 -3.31
C VAL A 203 -19.01 8.05 -3.06
N LYS A 204 -18.93 6.99 -2.25
CA LYS A 204 -20.11 6.23 -1.81
C LYS A 204 -20.59 6.69 -0.44
N TYR A 205 -21.89 7.00 -0.35
CA TYR A 205 -22.50 7.51 0.87
C TYR A 205 -23.14 6.38 1.70
N HIS A 206 -22.71 6.23 2.96
CA HIS A 206 -23.08 5.09 3.81
C HIS A 206 -24.26 5.31 4.79
N LYS A 207 -24.80 6.52 5.03
CA LYS A 207 -25.90 6.66 6.03
C LYS A 207 -27.22 6.02 5.60
N SER A 208 -27.43 5.76 4.31
CA SER A 208 -28.63 5.05 3.83
C SER A 208 -28.54 3.54 4.00
N ARG A 209 -27.38 2.99 4.39
CA ARG A 209 -27.16 1.55 4.54
C ARG A 209 -27.99 0.94 5.66
N GLU A 210 -28.13 1.66 6.78
CA GLU A 210 -28.98 1.23 7.91
C GLU A 210 -30.48 1.24 7.59
N VAL A 211 -30.91 1.96 6.54
CA VAL A 211 -32.34 2.19 6.24
C VAL A 211 -32.80 1.54 4.93
N THR A 212 -31.92 1.42 3.92
CA THR A 212 -32.28 1.02 2.55
C THR A 212 -31.41 -0.09 1.96
N ASP A 213 -30.43 -0.58 2.72
CA ASP A 213 -29.47 -1.63 2.33
C ASP A 213 -28.73 -1.38 0.99
N LYS A 214 -28.69 -0.12 0.53
CA LYS A 214 -28.02 0.31 -0.69
C LYS A 214 -27.12 1.52 -0.43
N ASP A 215 -25.88 1.43 -0.87
CA ASP A 215 -24.96 2.56 -0.96
C ASP A 215 -25.42 3.49 -2.10
N ARG A 216 -25.43 4.81 -1.86
CA ARG A 216 -25.75 5.79 -2.92
C ARG A 216 -24.47 6.39 -3.48
N ASP A 217 -24.37 6.46 -4.80
CA ASP A 217 -23.27 7.10 -5.50
C ASP A 217 -23.41 8.64 -5.46
N ASN A 218 -22.30 9.32 -5.15
CA ASN A 218 -22.12 10.77 -5.24
C ASN A 218 -20.96 11.02 -6.21
N VAL A 219 -21.31 11.30 -7.47
CA VAL A 219 -20.36 11.48 -8.58
C VAL A 219 -20.28 12.95 -8.93
N ARG A 220 -19.07 13.47 -9.16
CA ARG A 220 -18.81 14.89 -9.44
C ARG A 220 -17.68 15.04 -10.44
N PHE A 221 -17.80 15.98 -11.37
CA PHE A 221 -16.74 16.31 -12.31
C PHE A 221 -16.08 17.63 -11.91
N VAL A 222 -14.76 17.60 -11.76
CA VAL A 222 -13.95 18.72 -11.30
C VAL A 222 -13.61 19.64 -12.50
N PRO A 223 -13.59 20.97 -12.33
CA PRO A 223 -13.11 21.88 -13.37
C PRO A 223 -11.72 21.45 -13.88
N VAL A 224 -11.51 21.48 -15.20
CA VAL A 224 -10.30 20.94 -15.85
C VAL A 224 -9.02 21.57 -15.28
N ASP A 225 -9.01 22.88 -15.09
CA ASP A 225 -7.84 23.58 -14.56
C ASP A 225 -7.55 23.22 -13.09
N VAL A 226 -8.58 22.94 -12.29
CA VAL A 226 -8.39 22.43 -10.92
C VAL A 226 -7.91 20.98 -10.95
N ALA A 227 -8.43 20.17 -11.88
CA ALA A 227 -8.00 18.80 -12.07
C ALA A 227 -6.50 18.71 -12.43
N GLU A 228 -6.00 19.58 -13.30
CA GLU A 228 -4.57 19.66 -13.63
C GLU A 228 -3.71 19.89 -12.39
N LEU A 229 -4.11 20.80 -11.48
CA LEU A 229 -3.39 21.04 -10.23
C LEU A 229 -3.36 19.79 -9.35
N VAL A 230 -4.50 19.11 -9.19
CA VAL A 230 -4.62 17.89 -8.36
C VAL A 230 -3.78 16.75 -8.94
N LEU A 231 -3.88 16.50 -10.24
CA LEU A 231 -3.17 15.42 -10.92
C LEU A 231 -1.65 15.65 -10.91
N THR A 232 -1.21 16.88 -11.20
CA THR A 232 0.21 17.26 -11.16
C THR A 232 0.78 17.11 -9.76
N PHE A 233 0.06 17.57 -8.74
CA PHE A 233 0.44 17.36 -7.34
C PHE A 233 0.59 15.88 -6.99
N ILE A 234 -0.39 15.05 -7.38
CA ILE A 234 -0.37 13.61 -7.11
C ILE A 234 0.83 12.92 -7.78
N ALA A 235 1.14 13.25 -9.03
CA ALA A 235 2.20 12.58 -9.76
C ALA A 235 3.62 13.04 -9.40
N MET A 236 3.81 14.33 -9.08
CA MET A 236 5.15 14.91 -8.92
C MET A 236 5.49 15.26 -7.47
N VAL A 237 4.52 15.76 -6.70
CA VAL A 237 4.76 16.22 -5.32
C VAL A 237 4.64 15.08 -4.31
N GLN A 238 3.65 14.18 -4.44
CA GLN A 238 3.49 13.05 -3.51
C GLN A 238 4.75 12.15 -3.45
N PRO A 239 5.45 11.85 -4.55
CA PRO A 239 6.69 11.06 -4.48
C PRO A 239 7.82 11.74 -3.68
N LEU A 240 8.03 13.05 -3.85
CA LEU A 240 9.00 13.80 -3.03
C LEU A 240 8.54 13.85 -1.56
N ARG A 241 7.24 14.03 -1.32
CA ARG A 241 6.65 14.01 0.01
C ARG A 241 6.85 12.66 0.72
N LEU A 242 6.77 11.55 -0.01
CA LEU A 242 7.10 10.23 0.52
C LEU A 242 8.58 10.13 0.94
N ALA A 243 9.49 10.68 0.14
CA ALA A 243 10.92 10.73 0.50
C ALA A 243 11.17 11.56 1.76
N PHE A 244 10.49 12.69 1.93
CA PHE A 244 10.56 13.49 3.15
C PHE A 244 9.94 12.81 4.37
N ARG A 245 8.88 12.02 4.19
CA ARG A 245 8.33 11.22 5.29
C ARG A 245 9.38 10.23 5.82
N ALA A 246 10.02 9.48 4.93
CA ALA A 246 11.08 8.53 5.28
C ALA A 246 12.20 9.20 6.09
N LEU A 247 12.59 10.41 5.70
CA LEU A 247 13.59 11.20 6.44
C LEU A 247 13.10 11.65 7.84
N MET A 248 11.84 12.09 7.94
CA MET A 248 11.32 12.77 9.12
C MET A 248 10.90 11.82 10.25
N GLN A 249 10.52 10.59 9.90
CA GLN A 249 9.98 9.59 10.82
C GLN A 249 10.65 8.22 10.62
N PRO A 250 11.98 8.12 10.76
CA PRO A 250 12.75 6.90 10.45
C PRO A 250 12.47 5.69 11.37
N ASP A 251 11.70 5.90 12.44
CA ASP A 251 11.33 4.90 13.44
C ASP A 251 9.88 4.37 13.26
N GLU A 252 9.14 4.89 12.28
CA GLU A 252 7.73 4.55 12.05
C GLU A 252 7.66 3.47 10.95
N LYS A 253 7.63 2.19 11.37
CA LYS A 253 7.65 0.91 10.60
C LYS A 253 6.82 0.82 9.30
N ASP A 254 6.01 1.82 9.02
CA ASP A 254 5.11 1.93 7.90
C ASP A 254 5.27 3.26 7.14
N THR A 255 6.40 3.43 6.44
CA THR A 255 6.63 4.58 5.54
C THR A 255 5.78 4.46 4.27
N TYR A 256 4.49 4.80 4.37
CA TYR A 256 3.61 5.02 3.22
C TYR A 256 2.88 6.34 3.39
N LEU A 257 2.55 6.98 2.27
CA LEU A 257 1.63 8.10 2.32
C LEU A 257 0.22 7.60 2.58
N SER A 258 -0.56 8.43 3.26
CA SER A 258 -1.98 8.16 3.46
C SER A 258 -2.65 7.92 2.09
N PRO A 259 -3.51 6.90 1.96
CA PRO A 259 -4.32 6.73 0.76
C PRO A 259 -5.28 7.91 0.54
N ARG A 260 -5.52 8.70 1.58
CA ARG A 260 -6.36 9.90 1.53
C ARG A 260 -5.57 11.08 1.01
N LEU A 261 -6.18 11.87 0.13
CA LEU A 261 -5.55 13.07 -0.44
C LEU A 261 -5.24 14.14 0.64
N PHE A 262 -6.15 14.29 1.60
CA PHE A 262 -6.06 15.29 2.68
C PHE A 262 -5.51 14.66 3.97
N SER A 263 -4.18 14.59 4.07
CA SER A 263 -3.47 14.09 5.24
C SER A 263 -2.28 14.97 5.60
N TYR A 264 -1.79 14.84 6.82
CA TYR A 264 -0.46 15.31 7.21
C TYR A 264 0.62 14.33 6.72
N LEU A 265 1.90 14.76 6.79
CA LEU A 265 3.03 13.94 6.40
C LEU A 265 3.13 12.65 7.22
N ASP A 266 2.75 12.72 8.50
CA ASP A 266 2.65 11.58 9.44
C ASP A 266 1.48 10.64 9.14
N GLY A 267 0.67 10.94 8.12
CA GLY A 267 -0.43 10.10 7.64
C GLY A 267 -1.73 10.30 8.41
N LYS A 268 -1.73 11.12 9.47
CA LYS A 268 -2.95 11.48 10.19
C LYS A 268 -3.89 12.25 9.25
N GLN A 269 -5.18 11.90 9.35
CA GLN A 269 -6.22 12.57 8.59
C GLN A 269 -6.47 13.97 9.18
N TRP A 270 -6.88 14.90 8.31
CA TRP A 270 -7.47 16.14 8.79
C TRP A 270 -8.80 15.88 9.50
N GLU A 271 -8.98 16.52 10.65
CA GLU A 271 -10.24 16.49 11.40
C GLU A 271 -11.36 17.21 10.63
N ASP A 272 -12.61 16.79 10.82
CA ASP A 272 -13.78 17.32 10.10
C ASP A 272 -13.95 18.84 10.28
N ASP A 273 -13.65 19.37 11.47
CA ASP A 273 -13.77 20.79 11.79
C ASP A 273 -12.72 21.65 11.06
N LYS A 274 -11.61 21.05 10.60
CA LYS A 274 -10.55 21.76 9.90
C LYS A 274 -11.06 22.39 8.60
N LEU A 275 -11.96 21.73 7.87
CA LEU A 275 -12.51 22.26 6.62
C LEU A 275 -13.31 23.54 6.84
N SER A 276 -14.07 23.63 7.94
CA SER A 276 -14.79 24.85 8.31
C SER A 276 -13.86 26.03 8.58
N GLY A 277 -12.73 25.78 9.25
CA GLY A 277 -11.70 26.80 9.47
C GLY A 277 -10.97 27.21 8.19
N ILE A 278 -10.69 26.25 7.30
CA ILE A 278 -10.08 26.52 5.98
C ILE A 278 -10.99 27.42 5.15
N LEU A 279 -12.28 27.07 5.03
CA LEU A 279 -13.23 27.84 4.24
C LEU A 279 -13.40 29.26 4.79
N TYR A 280 -13.54 29.41 6.11
CA TYR A 280 -13.67 30.73 6.75
C TYR A 280 -12.46 31.64 6.48
N ARG A 281 -11.23 31.08 6.56
CA ARG A 281 -9.99 31.81 6.24
C ARG A 281 -9.88 32.11 4.74
N ALA A 282 -10.28 31.17 3.89
CA ALA A 282 -10.27 31.34 2.44
C ALA A 282 -11.17 32.52 2.02
N CYS A 283 -12.35 32.64 2.63
CA CYS A 283 -13.23 33.79 2.42
C CYS A 283 -12.55 35.11 2.83
N GLY A 284 -11.94 35.16 4.01
CA GLY A 284 -11.25 36.35 4.50
C GLY A 284 -10.09 36.79 3.59
N LEU A 285 -9.28 35.84 3.13
CA LEU A 285 -8.18 36.11 2.20
C LEU A 285 -8.66 36.58 0.82
N ALA A 286 -9.75 35.99 0.33
CA ALA A 286 -10.38 36.41 -0.91
C ALA A 286 -11.17 37.72 -0.76
N LYS A 287 -11.26 38.30 0.45
CA LYS A 287 -12.05 39.50 0.78
C LYS A 287 -13.53 39.35 0.42
N VAL A 288 -14.09 38.19 0.67
CA VAL A 288 -15.52 37.90 0.52
C VAL A 288 -16.17 37.65 1.88
N PRO A 289 -17.51 37.75 2.01
CA PRO A 289 -18.22 37.44 3.25
C PRO A 289 -17.79 36.09 3.82
N GLN A 290 -17.39 36.09 5.10
CA GLN A 290 -16.83 34.89 5.73
C GLN A 290 -17.92 33.94 6.17
N PHE A 291 -17.87 32.69 5.68
CA PHE A 291 -18.81 31.64 6.03
C PHE A 291 -18.10 30.32 6.34
N LYS A 292 -18.76 29.47 7.13
CA LYS A 292 -18.29 28.11 7.45
C LYS A 292 -19.04 27.07 6.59
N VAL A 293 -18.56 25.83 6.58
CA VAL A 293 -19.16 24.71 5.81
C VAL A 293 -20.67 24.60 6.05
N ALA A 294 -21.12 24.66 7.30
CA ALA A 294 -22.54 24.55 7.63
C ALA A 294 -23.40 25.65 6.97
N TRP A 295 -22.90 26.87 6.90
CA TRP A 295 -23.58 27.99 6.24
C TRP A 295 -23.58 27.79 4.72
N TRP A 296 -22.40 27.47 4.14
CA TRP A 296 -22.26 27.23 2.70
C TRP A 296 -23.19 26.13 2.20
N ARG A 297 -23.35 25.05 2.96
CA ARG A 297 -24.29 23.97 2.61
C ARG A 297 -25.73 24.43 2.52
N GLN A 298 -26.18 25.30 3.43
CA GLN A 298 -27.54 25.85 3.39
C GLN A 298 -27.70 26.83 2.23
N ALA A 299 -26.69 27.67 2.00
CA ALA A 299 -26.68 28.60 0.87
C ALA A 299 -26.69 27.85 -0.47
N ALA A 300 -25.86 26.82 -0.64
CA ALA A 300 -25.83 26.01 -1.85
C ALA A 300 -27.15 25.25 -2.09
N ALA A 301 -27.81 24.76 -1.04
CA ALA A 301 -29.13 24.17 -1.15
C ALA A 301 -30.19 25.20 -1.58
N ALA A 302 -30.11 26.42 -1.07
CA ALA A 302 -30.97 27.52 -1.48
C ALA A 302 -30.68 27.98 -2.92
N ILE A 303 -29.41 28.08 -3.33
CA ILE A 303 -28.98 28.36 -4.72
C ILE A 303 -29.54 27.29 -5.66
N THR A 304 -29.44 26.02 -5.26
CA THR A 304 -29.98 24.91 -6.06
C THR A 304 -31.48 25.08 -6.30
N LYS A 305 -32.23 25.46 -5.26
CA LYS A 305 -33.66 25.74 -5.38
C LYS A 305 -33.95 26.97 -6.25
N GLU A 306 -33.31 28.09 -5.97
CA GLU A 306 -33.62 29.33 -6.67
C GLU A 306 -33.23 29.29 -8.14
N LYS A 307 -32.06 28.75 -8.47
CA LYS A 307 -31.49 28.86 -9.82
C LYS A 307 -31.82 27.70 -10.74
N PHE A 308 -32.20 26.56 -10.18
CA PHE A 308 -32.52 25.37 -10.96
C PHE A 308 -33.96 24.90 -10.79
N LEU A 309 -34.69 25.29 -9.73
CA LEU A 309 -36.14 24.99 -9.60
C LEU A 309 -37.06 26.16 -9.98
N ALA A 310 -36.66 27.42 -9.80
CA ALA A 310 -37.59 28.55 -9.99
C ALA A 310 -37.86 28.92 -11.47
N GLN A 311 -37.13 28.33 -12.43
CA GLN A 311 -37.33 28.60 -13.86
C GLN A 311 -38.56 27.88 -14.47
N GLN A 312 -39.27 27.04 -13.71
CA GLN A 312 -40.55 26.43 -14.11
C GLN A 312 -41.67 26.63 -13.07
N LEU A 313 -42.11 27.88 -12.88
CA LEU A 313 -43.34 28.18 -12.14
C LEU A 313 -44.31 29.02 -12.97
N PRO A 314 -45.06 28.40 -13.92
CA PRO A 314 -46.45 28.73 -14.12
C PRO A 314 -47.31 27.77 -13.28
N ASP A 315 -48.10 28.34 -12.37
CA ASP A 315 -49.25 27.75 -11.66
C ASP A 315 -49.13 26.33 -11.06
N PHE A 316 -48.55 26.27 -9.85
CA PHE A 316 -48.55 25.07 -9.00
C PHE A 316 -49.87 24.82 -8.23
N SER A 317 -50.97 25.51 -8.56
CA SER A 317 -52.28 25.23 -7.96
C SER A 317 -53.10 24.16 -8.71
N GLU A 318 -52.76 23.81 -9.95
CA GLU A 318 -53.58 22.88 -10.76
C GLU A 318 -53.04 21.43 -10.84
N ILE A 319 -51.79 21.13 -10.46
CA ILE A 319 -51.22 19.76 -10.56
C ILE A 319 -51.40 18.94 -9.25
N LEU A 320 -52.20 19.43 -8.31
CA LEU A 320 -52.60 18.63 -7.13
C LEU A 320 -53.77 17.68 -7.43
N GLU A 321 -54.32 17.72 -8.65
CA GLU A 321 -55.38 16.81 -9.09
C GLU A 321 -54.93 16.02 -10.34
N ASP A 322 -54.66 14.73 -10.10
CA ASP A 322 -54.67 13.60 -11.04
C ASP A 322 -54.03 13.73 -12.45
N GLY A 323 -52.92 13.03 -12.65
CA GLY A 323 -52.42 12.61 -13.97
C GLY A 323 -51.37 11.48 -13.88
N PRO A 324 -51.51 10.34 -14.59
CA PRO A 324 -50.57 9.21 -14.50
C PRO A 324 -49.42 9.29 -15.50
N ASN A 325 -48.22 8.86 -15.08
CA ASN A 325 -47.12 8.37 -15.92
C ASN A 325 -46.61 9.29 -17.05
N GLU A 326 -46.00 10.42 -16.71
CA GLU A 326 -45.00 11.04 -17.59
C GLU A 326 -43.59 10.74 -17.06
N GLU A 327 -42.68 10.29 -17.94
CA GLU A 327 -41.26 10.17 -17.60
C GLU A 327 -40.72 11.57 -17.28
N PRO A 328 -39.93 11.75 -16.20
CA PRO A 328 -39.42 13.06 -15.85
C PRO A 328 -38.62 13.64 -17.02
N ASN A 329 -38.87 14.91 -17.35
CA ASN A 329 -38.13 15.58 -18.41
C ASN A 329 -36.64 15.77 -18.00
N GLU A 330 -35.77 16.11 -18.96
CA GLU A 330 -34.33 16.24 -18.68
C GLU A 330 -34.00 17.27 -17.57
N GLU A 331 -34.84 18.28 -17.39
CA GLU A 331 -34.66 19.33 -16.37
C GLU A 331 -35.00 18.84 -14.96
N GLU A 332 -36.06 18.03 -14.80
CA GLU A 332 -36.42 17.40 -13.52
C GLU A 332 -35.35 16.41 -13.04
N TRP A 333 -34.72 15.67 -13.96
CA TRP A 333 -33.59 14.79 -13.66
C TRP A 333 -32.38 15.59 -13.14
N LEU A 334 -32.03 16.68 -13.83
CA LEU A 334 -30.92 17.55 -13.45
C LEU A 334 -31.09 18.11 -12.03
N ILE A 335 -32.31 18.55 -11.68
CA ILE A 335 -32.66 19.04 -10.35
C ILE A 335 -32.50 17.93 -9.30
N GLY A 336 -33.01 16.73 -9.61
CA GLY A 336 -32.88 15.55 -8.76
C GLY A 336 -31.42 15.20 -8.44
N ASP A 337 -30.55 15.25 -9.45
CA ASP A 337 -29.12 14.95 -9.31
C ASP A 337 -28.36 16.01 -8.49
N LEU A 338 -28.66 17.30 -8.67
CA LEU A 338 -28.11 18.38 -7.84
C LEU A 338 -28.53 18.25 -6.36
N ALA A 339 -29.79 17.86 -6.11
CA ALA A 339 -30.29 17.60 -4.76
C ALA A 339 -29.63 16.36 -4.12
N GLN A 340 -29.46 15.29 -4.90
CA GLN A 340 -28.77 14.08 -4.47
C GLN A 340 -27.30 14.36 -4.14
N ALA A 341 -26.59 15.13 -4.96
CA ALA A 341 -25.22 15.51 -4.71
C ALA A 341 -25.06 16.29 -3.39
N SER A 342 -26.08 17.06 -3.00
CA SER A 342 -26.14 17.78 -1.71
C SER A 342 -26.42 16.87 -0.51
N ASN A 343 -26.54 15.56 -0.71
CA ASN A 343 -26.96 14.56 0.27
C ASN A 343 -28.35 14.82 0.88
N HIS A 344 -29.24 15.42 0.11
CA HIS A 344 -30.66 15.51 0.43
C HIS A 344 -31.40 14.36 -0.28
N SER A 345 -32.37 13.74 0.39
CA SER A 345 -33.10 12.60 -0.19
C SER A 345 -34.23 13.11 -1.09
N TYR A 346 -34.29 12.60 -2.32
CA TYR A 346 -35.31 12.91 -3.33
C TYR A 346 -36.75 12.70 -2.80
N ALA A 347 -36.98 11.70 -1.96
CA ALA A 347 -38.30 11.40 -1.35
C ALA A 347 -38.74 12.38 -0.24
N THR A 348 -37.82 13.16 0.32
CA THR A 348 -38.17 14.29 1.23
C THR A 348 -38.43 15.57 0.45
N PHE A 349 -38.07 15.57 -0.84
CA PHE A 349 -38.18 16.69 -1.75
C PHE A 349 -39.47 16.63 -2.59
N ASN A 350 -39.90 15.46 -3.05
CA ASN A 350 -41.22 15.22 -3.63
C ASN A 350 -41.76 13.87 -3.13
N GLN A 351 -42.97 13.82 -2.58
CA GLN A 351 -43.57 12.58 -2.08
C GLN A 351 -44.05 11.69 -3.25
N SER A 352 -43.53 10.46 -3.29
CA SER A 352 -44.12 9.22 -3.86
C SER A 352 -44.26 9.08 -5.40
N TYR A 353 -43.83 7.90 -5.88
CA TYR A 353 -43.78 7.37 -7.26
C TYR A 353 -42.62 7.90 -8.13
N ALA A 354 -41.88 7.12 -8.92
CA ALA A 354 -42.07 5.76 -9.42
C ALA A 354 -40.82 4.89 -9.22
N GLY A 355 -41.03 3.63 -8.84
CA GLY A 355 -39.96 2.64 -8.71
C GLY A 355 -39.44 2.17 -10.06
N SER A 356 -38.16 2.40 -10.34
CA SER A 356 -37.40 1.55 -11.26
C SER A 356 -35.94 1.45 -10.80
N THR A 357 -35.65 0.30 -10.18
CA THR A 357 -34.30 -0.20 -9.97
C THR A 357 -33.79 -0.81 -11.27
N THR A 358 -33.14 -0.02 -12.13
CA THR A 358 -32.13 -0.45 -13.13
C THR A 358 -31.69 0.76 -13.96
N LEU A 359 -30.70 1.52 -13.49
CA LEU A 359 -29.98 2.47 -14.32
C LEU A 359 -28.55 1.94 -14.48
N ALA A 360 -28.07 1.85 -15.72
CA ALA A 360 -26.70 1.44 -15.98
C ALA A 360 -25.72 2.45 -15.33
N THR A 361 -24.57 1.99 -14.85
CA THR A 361 -23.54 2.84 -14.22
C THR A 361 -23.14 4.06 -15.08
N ASN A 362 -23.20 3.92 -16.41
CA ASN A 362 -22.92 4.99 -17.36
C ASN A 362 -23.93 6.14 -17.32
N ASP A 363 -25.21 5.88 -17.04
CA ASP A 363 -26.24 6.93 -17.00
C ASP A 363 -26.09 7.82 -15.77
N VAL A 364 -25.70 7.23 -14.63
CA VAL A 364 -25.41 7.98 -13.38
C VAL A 364 -24.21 8.89 -13.57
N ILE A 365 -23.15 8.40 -14.21
CA ILE A 365 -21.94 9.18 -14.49
C ILE A 365 -22.25 10.33 -15.45
N GLU A 366 -23.01 10.07 -16.52
CA GLU A 366 -23.36 11.09 -17.51
C GLU A 366 -24.26 12.17 -16.92
N ARG A 367 -25.25 11.81 -16.10
CA ARG A 367 -26.08 12.78 -15.39
C ARG A 367 -25.29 13.66 -14.42
N ALA A 368 -24.40 13.04 -13.63
CA ALA A 368 -23.50 13.77 -12.73
C ALA A 368 -22.58 14.75 -13.49
N ARG A 369 -22.15 14.39 -14.71
CA ARG A 369 -21.39 15.28 -15.59
C ARG A 369 -22.18 16.53 -15.94
N ARG A 370 -23.41 16.37 -16.45
CA ARG A 370 -24.30 17.50 -16.81
C ARG A 370 -24.64 18.38 -15.60
N ALA A 371 -24.87 17.78 -14.44
CA ALA A 371 -25.13 18.51 -13.20
C ALA A 371 -23.91 19.32 -12.74
N SER A 372 -22.70 18.74 -12.84
CA SER A 372 -21.45 19.45 -12.54
C SER A 372 -21.19 20.58 -13.54
N GLU A 373 -21.52 20.41 -14.82
CA GLU A 373 -21.43 21.46 -15.85
C GLU A 373 -22.39 22.62 -15.57
N SER A 374 -23.64 22.32 -15.24
CA SER A 374 -24.65 23.35 -14.94
C SER A 374 -24.29 24.18 -13.71
N TRP A 375 -23.78 23.53 -12.65
CA TRP A 375 -23.29 24.23 -11.46
C TRP A 375 -22.08 25.11 -11.74
N ARG A 376 -21.10 24.62 -12.51
CA ARG A 376 -19.91 25.41 -12.91
C ARG A 376 -20.28 26.58 -13.82
N ALA A 377 -21.22 26.38 -14.73
CA ALA A 377 -21.72 27.40 -15.64
C ALA A 377 -22.40 28.56 -14.89
N LEU A 378 -23.15 28.27 -13.82
CA LEU A 378 -23.78 29.30 -12.97
C LEU A 378 -22.77 30.32 -12.44
N PHE A 379 -21.56 29.87 -12.07
CA PHE A 379 -20.49 30.73 -11.57
C PHE A 379 -19.46 31.12 -12.64
N GLY A 380 -19.67 30.75 -13.91
CA GLY A 380 -18.70 30.98 -14.99
C GLY A 380 -17.32 30.35 -14.72
N THR A 381 -17.27 29.26 -13.93
CA THR A 381 -16.03 28.72 -13.35
C THR A 381 -15.00 28.38 -14.41
N ASP A 382 -15.38 27.58 -15.42
CA ASP A 382 -14.41 27.07 -16.41
C ASP A 382 -13.84 28.20 -17.27
N ARG A 383 -14.68 29.16 -17.67
CA ARG A 383 -14.24 30.35 -18.41
C ARG A 383 -13.26 31.18 -17.57
N LEU A 384 -13.61 31.43 -16.31
CA LEU A 384 -12.80 32.23 -15.39
C LEU A 384 -11.41 31.62 -15.17
N LEU A 385 -11.34 30.31 -14.95
CA LEU A 385 -10.07 29.61 -14.72
C LEU A 385 -9.22 29.52 -15.99
N ALA A 386 -9.85 29.28 -17.14
CA ALA A 386 -9.17 29.25 -18.44
C ALA A 386 -8.55 30.62 -18.80
N GLU A 387 -9.27 31.72 -18.59
CA GLU A 387 -8.78 33.09 -18.81
C GLU A 387 -7.56 33.40 -17.91
N GLU A 388 -7.63 33.03 -16.63
CA GLU A 388 -6.53 33.22 -15.69
C GLU A 388 -5.30 32.37 -16.04
N LYS A 389 -5.51 31.10 -16.44
CA LYS A 389 -4.44 30.24 -16.94
C LYS A 389 -3.79 30.81 -18.18
N ALA A 390 -4.57 31.30 -19.15
CA ALA A 390 -4.04 31.93 -20.37
C ALA A 390 -3.25 33.22 -20.06
N ARG A 391 -3.69 34.01 -19.07
CA ARG A 391 -2.95 35.19 -18.58
C ARG A 391 -1.59 34.80 -18.00
N ARG A 392 -1.53 33.72 -17.21
CA ARG A 392 -0.28 33.22 -16.61
C ARG A 392 0.63 32.51 -17.62
N GLY A 393 0.06 31.77 -18.57
CA GLY A 393 0.78 31.16 -19.69
C GLY A 393 1.50 32.20 -20.53
N ARG A 394 0.85 33.32 -20.86
CA ARG A 394 1.48 34.47 -21.52
C ARG A 394 2.62 35.08 -20.70
N LYS A 395 2.47 35.16 -19.37
CA LYS A 395 3.53 35.67 -18.46
C LYS A 395 4.73 34.71 -18.35
N ARG A 396 4.53 33.40 -18.47
CA ARG A 396 5.61 32.40 -18.55
C ARG A 396 6.29 32.37 -19.93
N ALA A 397 5.53 32.57 -21.02
CA ALA A 397 6.04 32.67 -22.39
C ALA A 397 6.89 33.94 -22.61
N TRP A 398 6.53 35.08 -22.00
CA TRP A 398 7.29 36.34 -22.09
C TRP A 398 8.67 36.29 -21.38
N LEU A 399 8.92 35.28 -20.54
CA LEU A 399 10.22 34.98 -19.91
C LEU A 399 10.95 33.81 -20.61
N GLY A 400 10.51 33.42 -21.80
CA GLY A 400 10.95 32.23 -22.51
C GLY A 400 10.65 32.34 -24.00
N GLU A 401 11.08 33.41 -24.66
CA GLU A 401 11.29 33.35 -26.10
C GLU A 401 12.52 32.49 -26.38
N SER A 402 12.25 31.20 -26.55
CA SER A 402 12.99 30.29 -27.42
C SER A 402 12.00 29.20 -27.79
N GLU A 403 11.26 29.45 -28.87
CA GLU A 403 10.46 28.46 -29.58
C GLU A 403 11.39 27.38 -30.16
N GLU A 404 11.87 26.46 -29.30
CA GLU A 404 12.66 25.31 -29.76
C GLU A 404 12.60 24.12 -28.80
N ILE A 405 11.49 23.94 -28.07
CA ILE A 405 11.36 22.85 -27.06
C ILE A 405 10.34 21.77 -27.47
N ILE A 406 9.75 21.84 -28.66
CA ILE A 406 8.95 20.73 -29.23
C ILE A 406 9.84 19.81 -30.11
N GLY A 407 11.03 20.25 -30.52
CA GLY A 407 11.99 19.48 -31.33
C GLY A 407 13.06 18.71 -30.56
N SER A 408 13.31 19.02 -29.29
CA SER A 408 14.41 18.42 -28.50
C SER A 408 13.97 17.33 -27.50
N MET A 409 12.78 16.75 -27.66
CA MET A 409 12.32 15.57 -26.90
C MET A 409 12.54 14.24 -27.65
N SER A 410 13.46 14.19 -28.63
CA SER A 410 13.78 12.94 -29.35
C SER A 410 15.08 12.24 -28.91
N THR A 411 15.81 12.74 -27.91
CA THR A 411 17.11 12.13 -27.52
C THR A 411 17.25 11.65 -26.09
N TYR A 412 16.19 11.65 -25.28
CA TYR A 412 16.23 11.02 -23.95
C TYR A 412 15.53 9.66 -23.97
N LYS A 413 16.34 8.62 -24.15
CA LYS A 413 15.96 7.22 -24.08
C LYS A 413 15.12 6.95 -22.82
N LYS A 414 13.93 6.39 -23.04
CA LYS A 414 13.08 5.64 -22.10
C LYS A 414 13.83 5.23 -20.83
N ALA A 415 13.38 5.69 -19.66
CA ALA A 415 13.62 4.98 -18.41
C ALA A 415 12.85 3.64 -18.51
N ARG A 416 13.50 2.65 -19.13
CA ARG A 416 13.03 1.27 -19.14
C ARG A 416 13.09 0.77 -17.70
N LEU A 417 11.99 0.25 -17.17
CA LEU A 417 12.06 -0.77 -16.12
C LEU A 417 13.09 -1.81 -16.59
N ARG A 418 14.07 -2.12 -15.74
CA ARG A 418 15.17 -3.03 -16.05
C ARG A 418 14.61 -4.30 -16.66
N VAL A 419 14.96 -4.56 -17.92
CA VAL A 419 14.61 -5.82 -18.57
C VAL A 419 15.50 -6.89 -17.95
N ARG A 420 14.94 -7.66 -17.03
CA ARG A 420 15.63 -8.74 -16.33
C ARG A 420 16.10 -9.79 -17.34
N PRO A 421 17.30 -10.37 -17.18
CA PRO A 421 17.73 -11.46 -18.05
C PRO A 421 16.80 -12.65 -17.89
N THR A 422 16.23 -13.11 -19.01
CA THR A 422 15.45 -14.34 -19.10
C THR A 422 16.15 -15.29 -20.05
N GLN A 423 16.05 -16.59 -19.80
CA GLN A 423 16.75 -17.61 -20.56
C GLN A 423 15.89 -18.86 -20.77
N THR A 424 16.23 -19.65 -21.77
CA THR A 424 15.62 -20.96 -21.99
C THR A 424 16.06 -21.95 -20.90
N LEU A 425 15.28 -23.00 -20.67
CA LEU A 425 15.60 -24.00 -19.65
C LEU A 425 17.00 -24.60 -19.82
N GLY A 426 17.43 -24.86 -21.06
CA GLY A 426 18.76 -25.40 -21.36
C GLY A 426 19.89 -24.44 -20.96
N ALA A 427 19.72 -23.14 -21.22
CA ALA A 427 20.69 -22.12 -20.81
C ALA A 427 20.73 -21.93 -19.29
N LEU A 428 19.57 -21.95 -18.62
CA LEU A 428 19.50 -21.93 -17.14
C LEU A 428 20.22 -23.14 -16.54
N GLN A 429 20.06 -24.32 -17.15
CA GLN A 429 20.72 -25.53 -16.70
C GLN A 429 22.24 -25.49 -16.95
N ALA A 430 22.71 -24.86 -18.04
CA ALA A 430 24.13 -24.65 -18.27
C ALA A 430 24.78 -23.79 -17.17
N VAL A 431 24.09 -22.73 -16.74
CA VAL A 431 24.54 -21.87 -15.62
C VAL A 431 24.61 -22.66 -14.32
N ALA A 432 23.62 -23.51 -14.04
CA ALA A 432 23.64 -24.38 -12.86
C ALA A 432 24.83 -25.37 -12.87
N ARG A 433 25.11 -25.99 -14.02
CA ARG A 433 26.26 -26.88 -14.20
C ARG A 433 27.59 -26.17 -13.97
N GLN A 434 27.70 -24.92 -14.44
CA GLN A 434 28.88 -24.09 -14.21
C GLN A 434 29.04 -23.75 -12.73
N LEU A 435 27.96 -23.36 -12.03
CA LEU A 435 28.00 -23.01 -10.61
C LEU A 435 28.51 -24.14 -9.71
N TYR A 436 28.15 -25.39 -10.03
CA TYR A 436 28.52 -26.58 -9.24
C TYR A 436 29.68 -27.38 -9.84
N ASN A 437 30.26 -26.92 -10.95
CA ASN A 437 31.27 -27.64 -11.72
C ASN A 437 30.88 -29.12 -12.01
N ASP A 438 29.60 -29.36 -12.27
CA ASP A 438 29.05 -30.69 -12.57
C ASP A 438 28.33 -30.66 -13.92
N PRO A 439 28.92 -31.23 -14.99
CA PRO A 439 28.33 -31.23 -16.33
C PRO A 439 27.08 -32.11 -16.43
N THR A 440 26.86 -33.03 -15.49
CA THR A 440 25.73 -33.96 -15.50
C THR A 440 24.51 -33.44 -14.76
N MET A 441 24.66 -32.35 -13.99
CA MET A 441 23.61 -31.74 -13.17
C MET A 441 22.32 -31.50 -13.97
N LYS A 442 21.19 -31.87 -13.36
CA LYS A 442 19.82 -31.62 -13.86
C LYS A 442 18.97 -31.02 -12.76
N PHE A 443 18.04 -30.15 -13.15
CA PHE A 443 17.03 -29.66 -12.20
C PHE A 443 16.10 -30.79 -11.80
N ARG A 444 15.78 -30.86 -10.50
CA ARG A 444 14.77 -31.78 -9.98
C ARG A 444 13.41 -31.45 -10.60
N GLN A 445 12.67 -32.49 -10.98
CA GLN A 445 11.37 -32.37 -11.61
C GLN A 445 10.26 -32.92 -10.69
N PRO A 446 9.06 -32.32 -10.73
CA PRO A 446 8.70 -31.12 -11.49
C PRO A 446 9.12 -29.80 -10.79
N GLY A 447 9.19 -29.79 -9.46
CA GLY A 447 9.17 -28.56 -8.66
C GLY A 447 10.29 -27.56 -8.94
N GLN A 448 11.55 -27.97 -8.83
CA GLN A 448 12.70 -27.06 -9.02
C GLN A 448 12.76 -26.53 -10.45
N ARG A 449 12.51 -27.38 -11.45
CA ARG A 449 12.45 -26.97 -12.86
C ARG A 449 11.38 -25.92 -13.12
N ASP A 450 10.16 -26.16 -12.64
CA ASP A 450 9.02 -25.29 -12.92
C ASP A 450 9.15 -23.94 -12.20
N ALA A 451 9.69 -23.95 -10.96
CA ALA A 451 10.03 -22.72 -10.23
C ALA A 451 11.12 -21.90 -10.96
N MET A 452 12.13 -22.56 -11.53
CA MET A 452 13.18 -21.89 -12.30
C MET A 452 12.60 -21.22 -13.56
N ILE A 453 11.69 -21.89 -14.28
CA ILE A 453 11.02 -21.33 -15.47
C ILE A 453 10.11 -20.17 -15.09
N ALA A 454 9.34 -20.29 -14.00
CA ALA A 454 8.48 -19.21 -13.52
C ALA A 454 9.28 -17.96 -13.14
N MET A 455 10.49 -18.13 -12.61
CA MET A 455 11.35 -17.05 -12.13
C MET A 455 12.22 -16.41 -13.22
N LEU A 456 12.77 -17.22 -14.14
CA LEU A 456 13.84 -16.81 -15.09
C LEU A 456 13.56 -17.22 -16.54
N GLY A 457 12.46 -17.90 -16.81
CA GLY A 457 12.10 -18.32 -18.16
C GLY A 457 11.66 -17.15 -19.06
N PRO A 458 11.43 -17.41 -20.36
CA PRO A 458 11.02 -16.37 -21.32
C PRO A 458 9.68 -15.69 -20.97
N ARG A 459 8.87 -16.32 -20.11
CA ARG A 459 7.58 -15.82 -19.60
C ARG A 459 7.62 -15.64 -18.07
N ALA A 460 8.77 -15.24 -17.53
CA ALA A 460 8.93 -15.06 -16.09
C ALA A 460 7.86 -14.10 -15.52
N THR A 461 7.28 -14.46 -14.38
CA THR A 461 6.21 -13.69 -13.73
C THR A 461 6.77 -12.75 -12.66
N ASP A 462 6.04 -11.68 -12.33
CA ASP A 462 6.50 -10.71 -11.31
C ASP A 462 6.38 -11.23 -9.87
N GLN A 463 5.55 -12.23 -9.64
CA GLN A 463 5.32 -12.84 -8.32
C GLN A 463 5.34 -14.36 -8.45
N VAL A 464 6.23 -15.00 -7.71
CA VAL A 464 6.40 -16.47 -7.70
C VAL A 464 6.34 -16.96 -6.26
N VAL A 465 5.52 -17.98 -5.99
CA VAL A 465 5.51 -18.71 -4.71
C VAL A 465 5.92 -20.15 -4.99
N ALA A 466 7.05 -20.58 -4.44
CA ALA A 466 7.56 -21.94 -4.62
C ALA A 466 7.52 -22.72 -3.30
N VAL A 467 6.67 -23.73 -3.23
CA VAL A 467 6.54 -24.66 -2.12
C VAL A 467 7.24 -25.97 -2.47
N LEU A 468 8.49 -26.11 -2.02
CA LEU A 468 9.37 -27.24 -2.36
C LEU A 468 9.98 -27.86 -1.10
N ALA A 469 10.16 -29.18 -1.06
CA ALA A 469 10.72 -29.92 0.08
C ALA A 469 12.04 -29.32 0.60
N THR A 470 12.37 -29.50 1.88
CA THR A 470 13.72 -29.19 2.38
C THR A 470 14.75 -30.03 1.64
N GLY A 471 15.93 -29.46 1.33
CA GLY A 471 16.94 -30.10 0.49
C GLY A 471 16.62 -30.21 -1.01
N SER A 472 15.46 -29.71 -1.48
CA SER A 472 15.11 -29.72 -2.93
C SER A 472 15.89 -28.72 -3.80
N GLY A 473 16.81 -27.95 -3.20
CA GLY A 473 17.63 -26.96 -3.91
C GLY A 473 16.92 -25.64 -4.20
N LYS A 474 16.12 -25.10 -3.26
CA LYS A 474 15.50 -23.76 -3.33
C LYS A 474 16.54 -22.65 -3.55
N THR A 475 17.70 -22.76 -2.92
CA THR A 475 18.82 -21.82 -3.03
C THR A 475 19.33 -21.67 -4.47
N LEU A 476 19.30 -22.76 -5.26
CA LEU A 476 19.75 -22.75 -6.65
C LEU A 476 18.98 -21.74 -7.51
N LEU A 477 17.70 -21.51 -7.22
CA LEU A 477 16.82 -20.64 -8.01
C LEU A 477 17.39 -19.21 -8.13
N TYR A 478 17.78 -18.62 -7.01
CA TYR A 478 18.31 -17.26 -6.99
C TYR A 478 19.81 -17.19 -7.28
N MET A 479 20.58 -18.27 -7.02
CA MET A 479 21.98 -18.34 -7.44
C MET A 479 22.12 -18.33 -8.97
N VAL A 480 21.31 -19.14 -9.66
CA VAL A 480 21.25 -19.13 -11.13
C VAL A 480 20.84 -17.74 -11.63
N GLY A 481 19.82 -17.13 -11.02
CA GLY A 481 19.37 -15.79 -11.36
C GLY A 481 20.46 -14.71 -11.24
N ALA A 482 21.23 -14.74 -10.14
CA ALA A 482 22.32 -13.79 -9.89
C ALA A 482 23.54 -14.00 -10.81
N LYS A 483 23.71 -15.20 -11.39
CA LYS A 483 24.83 -15.53 -12.26
C LYS A 483 24.55 -15.32 -13.75
N LEU A 484 23.32 -15.01 -14.14
CA LEU A 484 22.99 -14.75 -15.54
C LEU A 484 23.78 -13.56 -16.11
N ALA A 485 24.13 -13.66 -17.39
CA ALA A 485 24.70 -12.52 -18.11
C ALA A 485 23.70 -11.35 -18.11
N GLY A 486 24.13 -10.19 -17.62
CA GLY A 486 23.26 -9.02 -17.45
C GLY A 486 22.38 -9.07 -16.19
N ALA A 487 22.64 -9.98 -15.24
CA ALA A 487 21.96 -10.00 -13.95
C ALA A 487 22.19 -8.70 -13.17
N GLY A 488 21.13 -8.25 -12.51
CA GLY A 488 21.17 -7.20 -11.51
C GLY A 488 21.37 -7.78 -10.12
N ILE A 489 21.12 -6.96 -9.12
CA ILE A 489 21.19 -7.32 -7.71
C ILE A 489 19.98 -8.17 -7.35
N THR A 490 20.22 -9.28 -6.65
CA THR A 490 19.19 -10.09 -6.00
C THR A 490 19.29 -9.92 -4.49
N ILE A 491 18.24 -9.38 -3.90
CA ILE A 491 18.11 -9.29 -2.44
C ILE A 491 17.49 -10.58 -1.92
N VAL A 492 18.06 -11.20 -0.90
CA VAL A 492 17.52 -12.41 -0.26
C VAL A 492 17.26 -12.10 1.21
N VAL A 493 15.99 -12.05 1.59
CA VAL A 493 15.53 -11.89 2.96
C VAL A 493 15.49 -13.26 3.63
N VAL A 494 16.26 -13.40 4.73
CA VAL A 494 16.41 -14.64 5.48
C VAL A 494 15.88 -14.45 6.92
N PRO A 495 15.07 -15.36 7.44
CA PRO A 495 14.44 -15.16 8.75
C PRO A 495 15.37 -15.38 9.94
N THR A 496 16.47 -16.13 9.84
CA THR A 496 17.35 -16.37 11.00
C THR A 496 18.83 -16.12 10.67
N VAL A 497 19.58 -15.72 11.70
CA VAL A 497 21.04 -15.52 11.59
C VAL A 497 21.77 -16.83 11.28
N ALA A 498 21.29 -17.95 11.85
CA ALA A 498 21.83 -19.29 11.55
C ALA A 498 21.68 -19.66 10.06
N LEU A 499 20.54 -19.30 9.43
CA LEU A 499 20.34 -19.45 7.99
C LEU A 499 21.30 -18.58 7.18
N ARG A 500 21.51 -17.35 7.62
CA ARG A 500 22.37 -16.38 6.94
C ARG A 500 23.81 -16.89 6.81
N GLU A 501 24.41 -17.41 7.89
CA GLU A 501 25.79 -17.89 7.85
C GLU A 501 25.95 -19.13 6.95
N ASN A 502 25.01 -20.07 7.02
CA ASN A 502 25.01 -21.25 6.16
C ASN A 502 24.86 -20.87 4.67
N LEU A 503 24.04 -19.86 4.37
CA LEU A 503 23.88 -19.33 3.01
C LEU A 503 25.14 -18.62 2.50
N LEU A 504 25.82 -17.84 3.36
CA LEU A 504 27.11 -17.24 3.00
C LEU A 504 28.15 -18.30 2.68
N PHE A 505 28.23 -19.36 3.49
CA PHE A 505 29.14 -20.47 3.22
C PHE A 505 28.86 -21.11 1.86
N ARG A 506 27.60 -21.45 1.57
CA ARG A 506 27.22 -22.02 0.27
C ARG A 506 27.47 -21.08 -0.91
N LEU A 507 27.25 -19.78 -0.74
CA LEU A 507 27.56 -18.79 -1.77
C LEU A 507 29.07 -18.67 -1.99
N SER A 508 29.87 -18.79 -0.92
CA SER A 508 31.35 -18.76 -1.00
C SER A 508 31.97 -19.99 -1.65
N GLU A 509 31.28 -21.12 -1.68
CA GLU A 509 31.67 -22.30 -2.48
C GLU A 509 31.42 -22.11 -3.97
N THR A 510 30.79 -21.00 -4.37
CA THR A 510 30.56 -20.62 -5.77
C THR A 510 31.27 -19.31 -6.11
N ASP A 511 31.28 -18.95 -7.38
CA ASP A 511 31.88 -17.70 -7.87
C ASP A 511 30.90 -16.49 -7.80
N ILE A 512 29.93 -16.55 -6.89
CA ILE A 512 28.95 -15.48 -6.64
C ILE A 512 29.41 -14.67 -5.42
N ILE A 513 29.68 -13.39 -5.64
CA ILE A 513 29.97 -12.45 -4.55
C ILE A 513 28.65 -12.17 -3.83
N ALA A 514 28.62 -12.49 -2.54
CA ALA A 514 27.49 -12.21 -1.65
C ALA A 514 27.93 -11.31 -0.50
N MET A 515 27.05 -10.41 -0.08
CA MET A 515 27.27 -9.57 1.09
C MET A 515 26.11 -9.69 2.07
N VAL A 516 26.40 -9.48 3.34
CA VAL A 516 25.38 -9.22 4.35
C VAL A 516 25.12 -7.73 4.39
N TRP A 517 23.86 -7.35 4.18
CA TRP A 517 23.44 -5.97 4.30
C TRP A 517 23.45 -5.53 5.77
N LYS A 518 23.94 -4.32 6.01
CA LYS A 518 23.92 -3.61 7.30
C LYS A 518 23.47 -2.18 7.03
N ARG A 519 22.94 -1.49 8.05
CA ARG A 519 22.29 -0.17 7.92
C ARG A 519 23.14 0.96 7.30
N ASN A 520 24.47 0.79 7.19
CA ASN A 520 25.39 1.76 6.57
C ASN A 520 26.14 1.21 5.34
N ALA A 521 25.71 0.06 4.80
CA ALA A 521 26.41 -0.59 3.70
C ALA A 521 26.09 0.13 2.38
N GLN A 522 27.05 0.91 1.87
CA GLN A 522 26.99 1.53 0.54
C GLN A 522 27.43 0.59 -0.60
N THR A 523 27.85 -0.63 -0.29
CA THR A 523 28.41 -1.60 -1.24
C THR A 523 27.31 -2.34 -2.01
N GLU A 524 27.58 -2.60 -3.30
CA GLU A 524 26.70 -3.38 -4.17
C GLU A 524 27.31 -4.77 -4.41
N ALA A 525 26.52 -5.82 -4.27
CA ALA A 525 26.92 -7.19 -4.61
C ALA A 525 25.82 -7.88 -5.43
N PRO A 526 26.16 -8.86 -6.30
CA PRO A 526 25.18 -9.65 -7.04
C PRO A 526 24.09 -10.27 -6.14
N VAL A 527 24.47 -10.74 -4.95
CA VAL A 527 23.54 -11.24 -3.93
C VAL A 527 23.71 -10.45 -2.63
N VAL A 528 22.60 -9.93 -2.13
CA VAL A 528 22.55 -9.15 -0.88
C VAL A 528 21.66 -9.88 0.11
N LEU A 529 22.25 -10.42 1.17
CA LEU A 529 21.55 -11.12 2.24
C LEU A 529 21.09 -10.13 3.31
N VAL A 530 19.82 -10.16 3.66
CA VAL A 530 19.19 -9.26 4.63
C VAL A 530 18.43 -10.11 5.63
N SER A 531 18.57 -9.86 6.93
CA SER A 531 17.70 -10.55 7.91
C SER A 531 16.28 -10.02 7.80
N ALA A 532 15.28 -10.82 8.21
CA ALA A 532 13.90 -10.36 8.21
C ALA A 532 13.69 -9.11 9.09
N GLU A 533 14.41 -8.99 10.21
CA GLU A 533 14.38 -7.83 11.08
C GLU A 533 14.92 -6.56 10.38
N GLU A 534 16.02 -6.68 9.65
CA GLU A 534 16.61 -5.57 8.88
C GLU A 534 15.77 -5.22 7.65
N ALA A 535 15.15 -6.22 7.01
CA ALA A 535 14.27 -6.01 5.86
C ALA A 535 12.98 -5.26 6.21
N CYS A 536 12.63 -5.17 7.50
CA CYS A 536 11.52 -4.34 7.98
C CYS A 536 11.97 -2.94 8.43
N SER A 537 13.26 -2.59 8.29
CA SER A 537 13.76 -1.25 8.61
C SER A 537 13.54 -0.27 7.46
N GLU A 538 13.43 1.02 7.78
CA GLU A 538 13.31 2.09 6.79
C GLU A 538 14.57 2.24 5.94
N ALA A 539 15.75 2.06 6.55
CA ALA A 539 17.04 2.07 5.85
C ALA A 539 17.11 0.99 4.74
N PHE A 540 16.52 -0.19 4.96
CA PHE A 540 16.45 -1.22 3.92
C PHE A 540 15.52 -0.80 2.78
N LEU A 541 14.38 -0.19 3.10
CA LEU A 541 13.43 0.27 2.09
C LEU A 541 14.06 1.36 1.20
N GLU A 542 14.76 2.33 1.79
CA GLU A 542 15.52 3.36 1.06
C GLU A 542 16.58 2.74 0.14
N TYR A 543 17.35 1.77 0.66
CA TYR A 543 18.35 1.03 -0.12
C TYR A 543 17.71 0.32 -1.32
N ALA A 544 16.63 -0.42 -1.11
CA ALA A 544 15.96 -1.18 -2.18
C ALA A 544 15.31 -0.25 -3.24
N ILE A 545 14.74 0.88 -2.81
CA ILE A 545 14.19 1.90 -3.71
C ILE A 545 15.33 2.55 -4.52
N LYS A 546 16.46 2.91 -3.91
CA LYS A 546 17.64 3.45 -4.59
C LYS A 546 18.14 2.52 -5.69
N LEU A 547 18.21 1.21 -5.43
CA LEU A 547 18.59 0.21 -6.44
C LEU A 547 17.57 0.06 -7.57
N THR A 548 16.28 0.22 -7.27
CA THR A 548 15.20 0.19 -8.26
C THR A 548 15.30 1.39 -9.20
N ILE A 549 15.45 2.60 -8.63
CA ILE A 549 15.62 3.85 -9.38
C ILE A 549 16.87 3.78 -10.27
N SER A 550 17.96 3.25 -9.73
CA SER A 550 19.23 3.07 -10.45
C SER A 550 19.20 1.96 -11.51
N GLN A 551 18.06 1.28 -11.71
CA GLN A 551 17.90 0.14 -12.61
C GLN A 551 18.90 -0.99 -12.34
N LYS A 552 19.22 -1.23 -11.06
CA LYS A 552 20.16 -2.26 -10.61
C LYS A 552 19.48 -3.44 -9.92
N LEU A 553 18.27 -3.27 -9.37
CA LEU A 553 17.55 -4.34 -8.66
C LEU A 553 16.80 -5.26 -9.62
N ASP A 554 17.09 -6.56 -9.60
CA ASP A 554 16.36 -7.57 -10.37
C ASP A 554 15.17 -8.14 -9.61
N ARG A 555 15.35 -8.47 -8.31
CA ARG A 555 14.33 -9.15 -7.51
C ARG A 555 14.61 -9.14 -6.01
N ILE A 556 13.55 -9.36 -5.24
CA ILE A 556 13.61 -9.67 -3.80
C ILE A 556 13.08 -11.08 -3.57
N VAL A 557 13.89 -11.92 -2.93
CA VAL A 557 13.57 -13.28 -2.54
C VAL A 557 13.30 -13.31 -1.04
N VAL A 558 12.19 -13.90 -0.62
CA VAL A 558 11.87 -14.11 0.80
C VAL A 558 11.93 -15.61 1.08
N ASP A 559 12.97 -16.02 1.80
CA ASP A 559 13.17 -17.42 2.18
C ASP A 559 12.39 -17.77 3.46
N GLU A 560 12.02 -19.04 3.58
CA GLU A 560 11.10 -19.55 4.62
C GLU A 560 9.86 -18.66 4.82
N CYS A 561 9.24 -18.25 3.71
CA CYS A 561 8.20 -17.23 3.69
C CYS A 561 6.97 -17.58 4.53
N HIS A 562 6.69 -18.86 4.79
CA HIS A 562 5.57 -19.30 5.63
C HIS A 562 5.59 -18.67 7.04
N LEU A 563 6.76 -18.26 7.53
CA LEU A 563 6.90 -17.58 8.83
C LEU A 563 6.16 -16.24 8.90
N THR A 564 5.85 -15.62 7.76
CA THR A 564 5.01 -14.41 7.68
C THR A 564 3.60 -14.62 8.23
N ILE A 565 3.12 -15.87 8.23
CA ILE A 565 1.83 -16.25 8.80
C ILE A 565 1.96 -17.12 10.06
N THR A 566 3.00 -17.96 10.19
CA THR A 566 3.13 -18.90 11.32
C THR A 566 3.90 -18.36 12.53
N ALA A 567 4.77 -17.36 12.35
CA ALA A 567 5.61 -16.81 13.41
C ALA A 567 5.18 -15.40 13.86
N ASN A 568 4.01 -14.94 13.44
CA ASN A 568 3.51 -13.57 13.68
C ASN A 568 3.38 -13.21 15.17
N SER A 569 3.13 -14.18 16.05
CA SER A 569 2.97 -14.00 17.49
C SER A 569 4.28 -13.96 18.26
N PHE A 570 5.38 -14.42 17.66
CA PHE A 570 6.71 -14.49 18.30
C PHE A 570 7.75 -13.59 17.64
N ARG A 571 7.56 -13.19 16.38
CA ARG A 571 8.42 -12.23 15.65
C ARG A 571 7.58 -11.20 14.92
N GLY A 572 7.36 -10.04 15.56
CA GLY A 572 6.50 -8.98 15.03
C GLY A 572 6.88 -8.50 13.63
N CYS A 573 8.17 -8.44 13.30
CA CYS A 573 8.66 -8.02 11.98
C CYS A 573 8.17 -8.91 10.83
N MET A 574 8.04 -10.22 11.05
CA MET A 574 7.57 -11.18 10.02
C MET A 574 6.14 -10.87 9.56
N SER A 575 5.37 -10.22 10.43
CA SER A 575 3.98 -9.87 10.18
C SER A 575 3.84 -8.65 9.23
N GLU A 576 4.88 -7.81 9.15
CA GLU A 576 4.97 -6.56 8.37
C GLU A 576 5.81 -6.74 7.10
N LEU A 577 6.70 -7.73 7.07
CA LEU A 577 7.65 -8.00 5.99
C LEU A 577 7.00 -8.05 4.60
N GLY A 578 5.83 -8.67 4.52
CA GLY A 578 5.02 -8.70 3.30
C GLY A 578 4.70 -7.31 2.76
N GLY A 579 4.27 -6.40 3.64
CA GLY A 579 3.97 -5.02 3.29
C GLY A 579 5.20 -4.25 2.83
N VAL A 580 6.34 -4.39 3.52
CA VAL A 580 7.59 -3.68 3.18
C VAL A 580 8.15 -4.13 1.84
N VAL A 581 8.29 -5.44 1.63
CA VAL A 581 8.82 -6.00 0.36
C VAL A 581 7.95 -5.59 -0.82
N ARG A 582 6.64 -5.47 -0.64
CA ARG A 582 5.69 -5.07 -1.70
C ARG A 582 5.65 -3.56 -1.98
N LYS A 583 6.26 -2.72 -1.15
CA LYS A 583 6.48 -1.28 -1.46
C LYS A 583 7.54 -1.08 -2.55
N VAL A 584 8.45 -2.04 -2.74
CA VAL A 584 9.51 -1.99 -3.76
C VAL A 584 9.00 -2.54 -5.09
N GLN A 585 9.04 -1.73 -6.16
CA GLN A 585 8.56 -2.12 -7.49
C GLN A 585 9.55 -3.04 -8.22
N THR A 586 9.59 -4.33 -7.84
CA THR A 586 10.44 -5.36 -8.48
C THR A 586 9.79 -6.76 -8.43
N GLN A 587 10.43 -7.78 -9.02
CA GLN A 587 9.95 -9.16 -8.92
C GLN A 587 10.11 -9.67 -7.48
N THR A 588 9.10 -10.35 -6.96
CA THR A 588 9.16 -11.00 -5.65
C THR A 588 9.04 -12.52 -5.75
N VAL A 589 9.93 -13.24 -5.07
CA VAL A 589 9.99 -14.70 -5.07
C VAL A 589 9.88 -15.20 -3.63
N TRP A 590 8.90 -16.04 -3.34
CA TRP A 590 8.57 -16.49 -2.00
C TRP A 590 8.83 -17.99 -1.88
N LEU A 591 9.78 -18.38 -1.05
CA LEU A 591 10.28 -19.75 -0.98
C LEU A 591 9.92 -20.39 0.37
N THR A 592 9.40 -21.62 0.36
CA THR A 592 9.08 -22.34 1.59
C THR A 592 8.99 -23.86 1.37
N ALA A 593 9.11 -24.65 2.43
CA ALA A 593 8.78 -26.08 2.41
C ALA A 593 7.46 -26.44 3.11
N THR A 594 6.91 -25.53 3.90
CA THR A 594 5.95 -25.86 4.98
C THR A 594 4.69 -25.01 4.93
N LEU A 595 4.30 -24.53 3.73
CA LEU A 595 3.03 -23.83 3.53
C LEU A 595 1.93 -24.83 3.16
N PRO A 596 1.02 -25.22 4.07
CA PRO A 596 -0.08 -26.12 3.72
C PRO A 596 -1.07 -25.44 2.75
N PRO A 597 -1.77 -26.20 1.88
CA PRO A 597 -2.73 -25.64 0.93
C PRO A 597 -3.82 -24.78 1.59
N ASP A 598 -4.31 -25.18 2.76
CA ASP A 598 -5.38 -24.47 3.47
C ASP A 598 -4.98 -23.08 3.96
N LEU A 599 -3.67 -22.82 4.14
CA LEU A 599 -3.15 -21.51 4.55
C LEU A 599 -2.66 -20.67 3.36
N GLU A 600 -2.80 -21.14 2.13
CA GLU A 600 -2.31 -20.45 0.94
C GLU A 600 -3.05 -19.12 0.70
N ALA A 601 -4.38 -19.12 0.85
CA ALA A 601 -5.19 -17.92 0.70
C ALA A 601 -4.81 -16.85 1.75
N ASP A 602 -4.59 -17.27 2.99
CA ASP A 602 -4.15 -16.40 4.08
C ASP A 602 -2.73 -15.88 3.84
N PHE A 603 -1.83 -16.73 3.34
CA PHE A 603 -0.48 -16.34 2.95
C PHE A 603 -0.46 -15.26 1.86
N ILE A 604 -1.25 -15.45 0.79
CA ILE A 604 -1.39 -14.48 -0.30
C ILE A 604 -1.92 -13.14 0.23
N LYS A 605 -2.99 -13.20 1.04
CA LYS A 605 -3.61 -12.02 1.64
C LYS A 605 -2.64 -11.28 2.57
N ARG A 606 -1.94 -12.01 3.46
CA ARG A 606 -1.02 -11.42 4.43
C ARG A 606 0.18 -10.76 3.78
N ASN A 607 0.70 -11.35 2.71
CA ASN A 607 1.87 -10.83 1.99
C ASN A 607 1.52 -9.89 0.82
N VAL A 608 0.25 -9.49 0.71
CA VAL A 608 -0.22 -8.53 -0.32
C VAL A 608 0.17 -8.97 -1.74
N LEU A 609 0.04 -10.29 -1.99
CA LEU A 609 0.33 -10.88 -3.29
C LEU A 609 -0.91 -10.78 -4.19
N HIS A 610 -0.70 -10.50 -5.47
CA HIS A 610 -1.75 -10.36 -6.47
C HIS A 610 -1.60 -11.42 -7.55
N LYS A 611 -2.44 -12.47 -7.49
CA LYS A 611 -2.42 -13.63 -8.41
C LYS A 611 -0.99 -14.19 -8.64
N PRO A 612 -0.25 -14.56 -7.59
CA PRO A 612 1.11 -15.07 -7.76
C PRO A 612 1.11 -16.40 -8.53
N HIS A 613 2.19 -16.66 -9.27
CA HIS A 613 2.40 -17.97 -9.88
C HIS A 613 2.88 -18.95 -8.81
N ILE A 614 2.08 -19.96 -8.51
CA ILE A 614 2.36 -20.93 -7.45
C ILE A 614 2.91 -22.21 -8.05
N VAL A 615 4.11 -22.60 -7.63
CA VAL A 615 4.74 -23.88 -7.92
C VAL A 615 4.77 -24.70 -6.64
N ARG A 616 4.15 -25.88 -6.65
CA ARG A 616 4.02 -26.74 -5.46
C ARG A 616 4.42 -28.17 -5.79
N GLU A 617 5.30 -28.74 -4.95
CA GLU A 617 5.70 -30.15 -4.98
C GLU A 617 5.36 -30.81 -3.64
N SER A 618 5.21 -32.15 -3.62
CA SER A 618 5.12 -32.92 -2.38
C SER A 618 6.35 -32.69 -1.50
N THR A 619 6.12 -32.43 -0.22
CA THR A 619 7.17 -32.22 0.79
C THR A 619 7.40 -33.47 1.64
N ASN A 620 6.75 -34.59 1.30
CA ASN A 620 6.90 -35.86 2.00
C ASN A 620 8.34 -36.38 1.92
N ARG A 621 8.85 -36.89 3.05
CA ARG A 621 10.20 -37.48 3.15
C ARG A 621 10.07 -38.94 3.58
N THR A 622 10.16 -39.84 2.62
CA THR A 622 10.01 -41.30 2.83
C THR A 622 11.07 -41.90 3.75
N ASN A 623 12.19 -41.20 3.93
CA ASN A 623 13.27 -41.57 4.85
C ASN A 623 13.03 -41.12 6.31
N ILE A 624 11.85 -40.58 6.65
CA ILE A 624 11.50 -40.15 8.01
C ILE A 624 10.39 -41.03 8.59
N GLN A 625 10.61 -41.57 9.79
CA GLN A 625 9.61 -42.30 10.56
C GLN A 625 9.05 -41.44 11.69
N TYR A 626 7.72 -41.45 11.86
CA TYR A 626 7.04 -40.76 12.96
C TYR A 626 6.65 -41.75 14.06
N LYS A 627 6.92 -41.42 15.33
CA LYS A 627 6.50 -42.19 16.51
C LYS A 627 5.90 -41.26 17.56
N LEU A 628 4.71 -41.58 18.06
CA LEU A 628 4.02 -40.83 19.12
C LEU A 628 4.04 -41.64 20.42
N GLN A 629 4.46 -41.01 21.53
CA GLN A 629 4.48 -41.61 22.86
C GLN A 629 3.89 -40.62 23.88
N THR A 630 3.07 -41.13 24.81
CA THR A 630 2.35 -40.32 25.80
C THR A 630 2.86 -40.59 27.22
N TYR A 631 3.02 -39.54 28.02
CA TYR A 631 3.57 -39.61 29.37
C TYR A 631 2.66 -38.91 30.39
N ARG A 632 2.72 -39.33 31.66
CA ARG A 632 1.96 -38.70 32.75
C ARG A 632 2.86 -37.80 33.59
N GLY A 633 2.53 -36.51 33.64
CA GLY A 633 3.22 -35.51 34.46
C GLY A 633 4.59 -35.08 33.90
N ALA A 634 5.04 -33.88 34.31
CA ALA A 634 6.28 -33.28 33.84
C ALA A 634 7.53 -34.10 34.22
N ASP A 635 7.52 -34.76 35.39
CA ASP A 635 8.65 -35.58 35.86
C ASP A 635 8.76 -36.92 35.11
N GLY A 636 7.61 -37.51 34.73
CA GLY A 636 7.57 -38.69 33.88
C GLY A 636 8.09 -38.42 32.48
N LEU A 637 7.70 -37.27 31.89
CA LEU A 637 8.21 -36.82 30.60
C LEU A 637 9.74 -36.62 30.63
N LEU A 638 10.26 -35.93 31.65
CA LEU A 638 11.70 -35.65 31.78
C LEU A 638 12.53 -36.93 31.89
N THR A 639 12.08 -37.89 32.69
CA THR A 639 12.81 -39.16 32.93
C THR A 639 12.88 -39.99 31.65
N GLU A 640 11.79 -40.06 30.90
CA GLU A 640 11.68 -40.86 29.68
C GLU A 640 12.46 -40.25 28.51
N ILE A 641 12.45 -38.91 28.36
CA ILE A 641 13.29 -38.23 27.35
C ILE A 641 14.77 -38.52 27.61
N VAL A 642 15.20 -38.41 28.87
CA VAL A 642 16.60 -38.65 29.23
C VAL A 642 16.98 -40.10 28.93
N ALA A 643 16.15 -41.07 29.32
CA ALA A 643 16.38 -42.48 29.02
C ALA A 643 16.41 -42.78 27.51
N LEU A 644 15.51 -42.19 26.73
CA LEU A 644 15.47 -42.35 25.27
C LEU A 644 16.72 -41.78 24.61
N VAL A 645 17.14 -40.57 25.01
CA VAL A 645 18.30 -39.90 24.43
C VAL A 645 19.59 -40.63 24.82
N GLN A 646 19.71 -41.11 26.07
CA GLN A 646 20.84 -41.94 26.50
C GLN A 646 20.90 -43.22 25.68
N LYS A 647 19.79 -43.95 25.54
CA LYS A 647 19.73 -45.16 24.69
C LYS A 647 20.15 -44.88 23.24
N LEU A 648 19.68 -43.78 22.64
CA LEU A 648 20.07 -43.40 21.29
C LEU A 648 21.55 -42.99 21.23
N SER A 649 22.05 -42.27 22.22
CA SER A 649 23.46 -41.85 22.32
C SER A 649 24.40 -43.05 22.50
N ASP A 650 23.98 -44.06 23.26
CA ASP A 650 24.71 -45.32 23.44
C ASP A 650 24.72 -46.12 22.13
N THR A 651 23.61 -46.13 21.39
CA THR A 651 23.52 -46.76 20.07
C THR A 651 24.45 -46.06 19.06
N ILE A 652 24.52 -44.73 19.11
CA ILE A 652 25.41 -43.92 18.25
C ILE A 652 26.89 -44.14 18.63
N SER A 653 27.19 -44.25 19.91
CA SER A 653 28.56 -44.46 20.41
C SER A 653 29.05 -45.89 20.16
N SER A 654 28.20 -46.90 20.38
CA SER A 654 28.54 -48.31 20.11
C SER A 654 28.66 -48.64 18.62
N ALA A 655 27.91 -47.95 17.74
CA ALA A 655 28.11 -48.04 16.29
C ALA A 655 29.45 -47.44 15.82
N SER A 656 30.18 -46.72 16.68
CA SER A 656 31.47 -46.12 16.36
C SER A 656 32.70 -46.94 16.79
N GLU A 657 32.51 -48.07 17.48
CA GLU A 657 33.59 -48.95 17.98
C GLU A 657 33.62 -50.36 17.33
N GLY A 658 32.79 -50.63 16.31
CA GLY A 658 32.74 -51.93 15.63
C GLY A 658 33.58 -52.01 14.35
N ASP A 659 34.56 -52.93 14.34
CA ASP A 659 35.40 -53.37 13.21
C ASP A 659 34.65 -54.19 12.14
N ASP A 660 33.32 -54.18 12.13
CA ASP A 660 32.50 -55.00 11.22
C ASP A 660 31.47 -54.14 10.47
N GLY A 661 31.88 -53.60 9.32
CA GLY A 661 31.09 -53.53 8.09
C GLY A 661 29.76 -52.74 8.04
N HIS A 662 29.27 -52.14 9.11
CA HIS A 662 28.02 -51.38 9.12
C HIS A 662 28.24 -49.87 9.37
N GLU A 663 28.41 -49.17 8.24
CA GLU A 663 28.20 -47.75 7.95
C GLU A 663 28.57 -46.72 9.03
N THR A 664 29.88 -46.43 9.11
CA THR A 664 30.28 -45.03 9.24
C THR A 664 29.63 -44.26 8.08
N LEU A 665 28.77 -43.28 8.40
CA LEU A 665 28.14 -42.44 7.37
C LEU A 665 29.22 -41.81 6.47
N PRO A 666 28.96 -41.64 5.15
CA PRO A 666 29.95 -41.14 4.20
C PRO A 666 30.64 -39.85 4.70
N GLY A 667 31.97 -39.90 4.85
CA GLY A 667 32.79 -38.76 5.29
C GLY A 667 33.13 -38.71 6.79
N GLY A 668 33.01 -39.82 7.54
CA GLY A 668 33.46 -39.89 8.94
C GLY A 668 32.59 -39.11 9.93
N ARG A 669 31.32 -38.85 9.57
CA ARG A 669 30.39 -38.04 10.36
C ARG A 669 29.52 -38.91 11.27
N ARG A 670 29.31 -38.44 12.50
CA ARG A 670 28.48 -39.11 13.53
C ARG A 670 27.02 -38.69 13.43
N ALA A 671 26.12 -39.61 13.73
CA ALA A 671 24.71 -39.36 13.92
C ALA A 671 24.46 -38.34 15.05
N ARG A 672 23.47 -37.46 14.89
CA ARG A 672 23.14 -36.39 15.85
C ARG A 672 21.68 -36.41 16.27
N ILE A 673 21.42 -35.91 17.48
CA ILE A 673 20.09 -35.86 18.12
C ILE A 673 19.72 -34.40 18.42
N ILE A 674 18.50 -34.00 18.08
CA ILE A 674 17.93 -32.69 18.45
C ILE A 674 16.71 -32.91 19.35
N ILE A 675 16.65 -32.17 20.46
CA ILE A 675 15.51 -32.20 21.39
C ILE A 675 14.85 -30.83 21.39
N TYR A 676 13.64 -30.71 20.85
CA TYR A 676 12.85 -29.49 20.88
C TYR A 676 12.01 -29.42 22.16
N CYS A 677 12.12 -28.31 22.88
CA CYS A 677 11.39 -28.06 24.12
C CYS A 677 10.41 -26.89 23.98
N GLY A 678 9.19 -27.06 24.49
CA GLY A 678 8.17 -26.00 24.50
C GLY A 678 8.48 -24.82 25.43
N THR A 679 9.30 -25.02 26.47
CA THR A 679 9.68 -23.95 27.42
C THR A 679 11.18 -23.93 27.68
N LYS A 680 11.72 -22.73 27.96
CA LYS A 680 13.13 -22.53 28.32
C LYS A 680 13.51 -23.23 29.62
N ALA A 681 12.58 -23.28 30.58
CA ALA A 681 12.77 -24.01 31.83
C ALA A 681 12.94 -25.52 31.61
N LEU A 682 12.14 -26.12 30.71
CA LEU A 682 12.27 -27.53 30.35
C LEU A 682 13.58 -27.80 29.59
N MET A 683 13.95 -26.90 28.66
CA MET A 683 15.22 -26.95 27.93
C MET A 683 16.41 -27.01 28.89
N GLN A 684 16.48 -26.10 29.87
CA GLN A 684 17.55 -26.07 30.87
C GLN A 684 17.57 -27.34 31.72
N LYS A 685 16.41 -27.83 32.19
CA LYS A 685 16.31 -29.06 32.98
C LYS A 685 16.82 -30.29 32.23
N ILE A 686 16.47 -30.43 30.94
CA ILE A 686 16.91 -31.55 30.11
C ILE A 686 18.42 -31.43 29.81
N ALA A 687 18.90 -30.24 29.48
CA ALA A 687 20.30 -30.01 29.15
C ALA A 687 21.24 -30.33 30.33
N VAL A 688 20.85 -29.96 31.55
CA VAL A 688 21.61 -30.31 32.77
C VAL A 688 21.65 -31.82 33.00
N LYS A 689 20.54 -32.53 32.77
CA LYS A 689 20.50 -34.00 32.96
C LYS A 689 21.29 -34.77 31.90
N LEU A 690 21.38 -34.23 30.68
CA LEU A 690 22.05 -34.87 29.55
C LEU A 690 23.47 -34.35 29.32
N ASP A 691 23.93 -33.40 30.14
CA ASP A 691 25.22 -32.71 29.99
C ASP A 691 25.49 -32.28 28.54
N CYS A 692 24.57 -31.49 27.99
CA CYS A 692 24.62 -31.07 26.58
C CYS A 692 24.30 -29.58 26.42
N ARG A 693 24.67 -29.04 25.26
CA ARG A 693 24.47 -27.62 24.94
C ARG A 693 23.00 -27.29 24.71
N THR A 694 22.65 -26.05 25.03
CA THR A 694 21.33 -25.49 24.73
C THR A 694 21.38 -24.55 23.53
N TYR A 695 20.26 -24.41 22.83
CA TYR A 695 20.10 -23.45 21.75
C TYR A 695 18.75 -22.75 21.82
N THR A 696 18.76 -21.43 21.95
CA THR A 696 17.55 -20.60 21.97
C THR A 696 17.70 -19.35 21.11
N GLY A 697 16.57 -18.86 20.58
CA GLY A 697 16.52 -17.60 19.84
C GLY A 697 16.52 -16.36 20.72
N ASP A 698 16.49 -16.53 22.05
CA ASP A 698 16.49 -15.44 23.02
C ASP A 698 17.86 -14.79 23.13
N GLN A 699 17.93 -13.51 22.75
CA GLN A 699 19.15 -12.70 22.77
C GLN A 699 19.61 -12.34 24.18
N ASP A 700 18.71 -12.32 25.17
CA ASP A 700 19.06 -12.06 26.57
C ASP A 700 19.74 -13.29 27.22
N LEU A 701 19.53 -14.48 26.65
CA LEU A 701 20.10 -15.74 27.14
C LEU A 701 21.31 -16.24 26.34
N MET A 702 21.37 -15.95 25.05
CA MET A 702 22.47 -16.37 24.18
C MET A 702 22.79 -15.29 23.15
N SER A 703 24.04 -14.81 23.16
CA SER A 703 24.57 -13.94 22.10
C SER A 703 24.68 -14.72 20.76
N GLU A 704 24.90 -14.01 19.66
CA GLU A 704 25.13 -14.66 18.36
C GLU A 704 26.43 -15.48 18.36
N GLU A 705 27.46 -15.04 19.08
CA GLU A 705 28.70 -15.77 19.30
C GLU A 705 28.45 -17.07 20.08
N ASP A 706 27.62 -17.04 21.14
CA ASP A 706 27.29 -18.23 21.94
C ASP A 706 26.50 -19.27 21.13
N LYS A 707 25.56 -18.82 20.30
CA LYS A 707 24.79 -19.70 19.40
C LYS A 707 25.70 -20.42 18.42
N LYS A 708 26.69 -19.71 17.87
CA LYS A 708 27.68 -20.26 16.95
C LYS A 708 28.59 -21.27 17.64
N ALA A 709 29.06 -20.95 18.85
CA ALA A 709 29.85 -21.87 19.66
C ALA A 709 29.08 -23.16 19.98
N ALA A 710 27.82 -23.05 20.39
CA ALA A 710 26.97 -24.21 20.70
C ALA A 710 26.78 -25.14 19.50
N ILE A 711 26.54 -24.60 18.30
CA ILE A 711 26.44 -25.40 17.07
C ILE A 711 27.79 -26.04 16.71
N ASN A 712 28.88 -25.29 16.74
CA ASN A 712 30.20 -25.79 16.38
C ASN A 712 30.67 -26.91 17.32
N GLU A 713 30.41 -26.77 18.62
CA GLU A 713 30.74 -27.79 19.60
C GLU A 713 29.90 -29.05 19.38
N TRP A 714 28.58 -28.90 19.21
CA TRP A 714 27.68 -30.03 18.93
C TRP A 714 28.04 -30.77 17.63
N LEU A 715 28.43 -30.05 16.58
CA LEU A 715 28.88 -30.66 15.33
C LEU A 715 30.30 -31.23 15.41
N GLY A 716 31.10 -30.78 16.38
CA GLY A 716 32.48 -31.17 16.59
C GLY A 716 32.69 -32.64 16.97
N PRO A 717 33.89 -33.18 16.79
CA PRO A 717 34.18 -34.60 17.01
C PRO A 717 34.03 -35.04 18.48
N ASN A 718 34.28 -34.12 19.42
CA ASN A 718 34.26 -34.35 20.86
C ASN A 718 33.00 -33.80 21.56
N GLY A 719 32.07 -33.21 20.81
CA GLY A 719 30.83 -32.67 21.37
C GLY A 719 29.78 -33.76 21.63
N SER A 720 28.93 -33.51 22.62
CA SER A 720 27.76 -34.35 22.92
C SER A 720 26.96 -34.67 21.65
N PRO A 721 26.43 -35.89 21.46
CA PRO A 721 25.61 -36.24 20.30
C PRO A 721 24.25 -35.51 20.30
N ALA A 722 23.83 -34.99 21.45
CA ALA A 722 22.55 -34.31 21.64
C ALA A 722 22.70 -32.79 21.78
N ILE A 723 21.69 -32.06 21.29
CA ILE A 723 21.49 -30.64 21.58
C ILE A 723 20.04 -30.39 21.97
N VAL A 724 19.81 -29.56 22.99
CA VAL A 724 18.46 -29.21 23.45
C VAL A 724 18.14 -27.81 23.00
N ALA A 725 17.04 -27.63 22.27
CA ALA A 725 16.72 -26.37 21.63
C ALA A 725 15.25 -25.98 21.82
N THR A 726 14.97 -24.68 21.68
CA THR A 726 13.63 -24.23 21.32
C THR A 726 13.42 -24.34 19.81
N SER A 727 12.24 -23.99 19.30
CA SER A 727 11.95 -23.95 17.86
C SER A 727 12.94 -23.10 17.03
N ALA A 728 13.77 -22.27 17.67
CA ALA A 728 14.81 -21.48 17.05
C ALA A 728 15.85 -22.30 16.27
N LEU A 729 16.15 -23.56 16.65
CA LEU A 729 17.11 -24.42 15.94
C LEU A 729 16.51 -25.13 14.72
N GLY A 730 15.22 -24.92 14.40
CA GLY A 730 14.53 -25.63 13.30
C GLY A 730 14.46 -24.87 11.97
N VAL A 731 14.62 -23.55 11.98
CA VAL A 731 14.44 -22.74 10.78
C VAL A 731 15.70 -22.79 9.93
N GLY A 732 15.72 -23.70 8.96
CA GLY A 732 16.69 -23.73 7.87
C GLY A 732 18.07 -24.32 8.17
N PHE A 733 18.21 -25.03 9.28
CA PHE A 733 19.41 -25.82 9.56
C PHE A 733 19.41 -27.11 8.73
N ASP A 734 20.28 -27.20 7.72
CA ASP A 734 20.43 -28.36 6.84
C ASP A 734 21.69 -29.14 7.24
N TYR A 735 21.52 -30.24 7.97
CA TYR A 735 22.58 -31.23 8.20
C TYR A 735 22.09 -32.58 7.68
N PRO A 736 22.82 -33.22 6.76
CA PRO A 736 22.31 -34.37 6.01
C PRO A 736 22.14 -35.66 6.83
N TYR A 737 22.62 -35.70 8.09
CA TYR A 737 22.72 -36.93 8.89
C TYR A 737 22.09 -36.82 10.29
N HIS A 738 20.84 -36.35 10.35
CA HIS A 738 20.04 -36.33 11.58
C HIS A 738 19.40 -37.69 11.84
N LEU A 739 19.61 -38.26 13.03
CA LEU A 739 19.09 -39.59 13.37
C LEU A 739 17.73 -39.52 14.08
N CYS A 740 17.50 -38.52 14.94
CA CYS A 740 16.26 -38.41 15.70
C CYS A 740 15.98 -36.96 16.17
N GLY A 741 14.75 -36.50 15.96
CA GLY A 741 14.21 -35.27 16.55
C GLY A 741 13.11 -35.59 17.56
N ALA A 742 13.30 -35.27 18.84
CA ALA A 742 12.27 -35.43 19.87
C ALA A 742 11.60 -34.08 20.15
N ASN A 743 10.28 -33.96 19.95
CA ASN A 743 9.53 -32.73 20.24
C ASN A 743 8.75 -32.89 21.55
N CYS A 744 9.13 -32.14 22.57
CA CYS A 744 8.65 -32.28 23.94
C CYS A 744 7.70 -31.11 24.24
N THR A 745 6.40 -31.37 24.13
CA THR A 745 5.33 -30.39 24.41
C THR A 745 4.49 -30.86 25.59
N GLU A 746 4.28 -29.98 26.56
CA GLU A 746 3.40 -30.19 27.70
C GLU A 746 1.98 -29.76 27.29
N PHE A 747 1.05 -30.71 27.15
CA PHE A 747 -0.36 -30.40 26.89
C PHE A 747 -1.16 -30.49 28.20
N ARG A 748 -1.77 -29.39 28.62
CA ARG A 748 -2.90 -29.41 29.56
C ARG A 748 -4.18 -29.62 28.76
N TRP A 749 -4.85 -30.75 28.96
CA TRP A 749 -6.19 -30.99 28.45
C TRP A 749 -7.21 -30.59 29.52
N ASP A 750 -7.88 -29.46 29.34
CA ASP A 750 -9.10 -29.14 30.09
C ASP A 750 -10.30 -29.76 29.32
N PRO A 751 -11.13 -30.60 29.96
CA PRO A 751 -12.33 -31.11 29.32
C PRO A 751 -13.34 -29.95 29.07
N PRO A 752 -14.13 -30.00 27.99
CA PRO A 752 -15.07 -28.93 27.66
C PRO A 752 -16.13 -28.76 28.76
N PRO A 753 -16.60 -27.53 29.04
CA PRO A 753 -17.71 -27.30 29.95
C PRO A 753 -18.98 -27.97 29.41
N LYS A 754 -19.73 -28.62 30.31
CA LYS A 754 -20.98 -29.35 30.01
C LYS A 754 -22.06 -28.48 29.38
#